data_AF-A0A7E5VPI1-F1
#
_entry.id   AF-A0A7E5VPI1-F1
#
_cell.length_a   1.000
_cell.length_b   1.000
_cell.length_c   1.000
_cell.angle_alpha   90.00
_cell.angle_beta   90.00
_cell.angle_gamma   90.00
#
_symmetry.space_group_name_H-M   'P 1'
#
loop_
_entity.id
_entity.type
_entity.pdbx_description
1 polymer ?
#
loop_
_entity_poly.entity_id
_entity_poly.type
_entity_poly.pdbx_seq_one_letter_code
_entity_poly.pdbx_strand_id
1 'polypeptide(L)'
;MYFGGVEGGATHSNLVICDGSGRVVGRAKGPGTNHWTLGIDECANRIIAMLQSAKDDAGLPKDKPLDSLGLTLSGCEQESSNAELASRVKEKDGNSAKAIYVASDTAGSLFTGAPDGGMVLIAGTGSNALLRTPDGQQHGCGGWGYLLGDEGSAYWIAHKAVKTVFDDVDGLQPAPHPTDRVWEVIREHFDADTRADLLPHAYKHFDKSMFAGVTSKLSALAYKGDDLSLHIFASAGAALASHAAALATRSSAPRLRVVCVGSVWKSWDILKPGVLKQLAKRRVTTELELVRLRVSSAMGAAWLAAKHVDYELPRDDSAFCTVFYTYHPENMLNGNGEINGKTFNGKLNGNGIANGNIHKINNLAVAAGVIGYFSLKERLVAATVDDGNNLKGRREQFNFIADVVAVSAPSVVYIEIKDSRRLDLFSGQPVTLSNGSGFIVKEDGLILTNAHVVVNKPNAIVNVRLMDGSIHTGFVEDVDLKSDLATLRIPVKGLPTMKLGSSADIKPGEWVVAMGSPLALSNTVTAGVVSSTQRASEELGLRGKDMVYIQTDAPITFGNSGGPLVNLDGEAIGINSMKVTSGISFAIPIDYVKEFLAKRTTKSPQVSRRYLGITMLSLTPNILMELRMRNPEMPSDIEHGILVWKVIIGSPAYNGGLQPGDIVTSINTKPVRTASDIYMLLENTSGALRIDVVRGRQRIALTVTPELH
;
A
#
# COMPACT_ATOMS: atom_id res chain seq x y z
N MET A 1 -15.79 -31.56 -18.32
CA MET A 1 -15.07 -30.29 -18.09
C MET A 1 -15.35 -29.82 -16.67
N TYR A 2 -14.39 -29.17 -16.03
CA TYR A 2 -14.53 -28.61 -14.69
C TYR A 2 -13.95 -27.21 -14.61
N PHE A 3 -14.71 -26.29 -14.04
CA PHE A 3 -14.35 -24.89 -13.90
C PHE A 3 -14.36 -24.49 -12.43
N GLY A 4 -13.24 -23.96 -11.96
CA GLY A 4 -13.08 -23.51 -10.59
C GLY A 4 -13.28 -22.01 -10.49
N GLY A 5 -13.84 -21.54 -9.38
CA GLY A 5 -13.92 -20.14 -9.06
C GLY A 5 -13.60 -19.90 -7.59
N VAL A 6 -12.77 -18.87 -7.32
CA VAL A 6 -12.39 -18.43 -5.98
C VAL A 6 -12.86 -16.99 -5.79
N GLU A 7 -13.65 -16.79 -4.75
CA GLU A 7 -13.94 -15.47 -4.18
C GLU A 7 -13.04 -15.29 -2.95
N GLY A 8 -12.24 -14.23 -2.93
CA GLY A 8 -11.31 -13.99 -1.82
C GLY A 8 -11.33 -12.58 -1.28
N GLY A 9 -11.47 -12.45 0.04
CA GLY A 9 -11.39 -11.17 0.75
C GLY A 9 -10.23 -11.12 1.75
N ALA A 10 -10.23 -10.10 2.60
CA ALA A 10 -9.25 -9.97 3.67
C ALA A 10 -9.43 -11.01 4.80
N THR A 11 -10.66 -11.45 5.06
CA THR A 11 -11.00 -12.28 6.23
C THR A 11 -11.16 -13.76 5.88
N HIS A 12 -11.91 -14.06 4.82
CA HIS A 12 -12.20 -15.42 4.38
C HIS A 12 -12.28 -15.48 2.86
N SER A 13 -12.22 -16.70 2.34
CA SER A 13 -12.35 -17.00 0.91
C SER A 13 -13.24 -18.22 0.71
N ASN A 14 -13.94 -18.27 -0.42
CA ASN A 14 -14.79 -19.38 -0.85
C ASN A 14 -14.31 -19.89 -2.21
N LEU A 15 -14.40 -21.19 -2.43
CA LEU A 15 -14.13 -21.82 -3.72
C LEU A 15 -15.27 -22.74 -4.11
N VAL A 16 -15.60 -22.72 -5.40
CA VAL A 16 -16.57 -23.64 -6.02
C VAL A 16 -15.96 -24.30 -7.26
N ILE A 17 -16.27 -25.57 -7.48
CA ILE A 17 -15.97 -26.29 -8.72
C ILE A 17 -17.30 -26.62 -9.38
N CYS A 18 -17.45 -26.23 -10.65
CA CYS A 18 -18.61 -26.53 -11.48
C CYS A 18 -18.24 -27.56 -12.54
N ASP A 19 -19.15 -28.48 -12.86
CA ASP A 19 -19.04 -29.31 -14.06
C ASP A 19 -19.45 -28.53 -15.32
N GLY A 20 -19.31 -29.12 -16.51
CA GLY A 20 -19.67 -28.48 -17.78
C GLY A 20 -21.15 -28.09 -17.93
N SER A 21 -22.04 -28.59 -17.07
CA SER A 21 -23.46 -28.20 -17.07
C SER A 21 -23.75 -26.96 -16.20
N GLY A 22 -22.74 -26.40 -15.52
CA GLY A 22 -22.91 -25.29 -14.59
C GLY A 22 -23.31 -25.73 -13.18
N ARG A 23 -23.42 -27.03 -12.92
CA ARG A 23 -23.74 -27.57 -11.59
C ARG A 23 -22.50 -27.53 -10.69
N VAL A 24 -22.66 -27.00 -9.48
CA VAL A 24 -21.60 -27.06 -8.46
C VAL A 24 -21.44 -28.49 -7.97
N VAL A 25 -20.23 -29.02 -8.10
CA VAL A 25 -19.86 -30.37 -7.70
C VAL A 25 -18.88 -30.39 -6.52
N GLY A 26 -18.15 -29.30 -6.27
CA GLY A 26 -17.23 -29.20 -5.13
C GLY A 26 -17.21 -27.83 -4.50
N ARG A 27 -16.97 -27.77 -3.19
CA ARG A 27 -16.87 -26.53 -2.41
C ARG A 27 -15.74 -26.58 -1.42
N ALA A 28 -15.14 -25.43 -1.17
CA ALA A 28 -14.24 -25.24 -0.04
C ALA A 28 -14.38 -23.84 0.55
N LYS A 29 -14.09 -23.72 1.84
CA LYS A 29 -13.90 -22.45 2.54
C LYS A 29 -12.45 -22.36 3.01
N GLY A 30 -11.91 -21.15 3.03
CA GLY A 30 -10.54 -20.92 3.46
C GLY A 30 -10.35 -19.55 4.10
N PRO A 31 -9.14 -19.30 4.60
CA PRO A 31 -8.76 -18.00 5.15
C PRO A 31 -8.71 -16.94 4.06
N GLY A 32 -8.62 -15.66 4.45
CA GLY A 32 -8.48 -14.56 3.50
C GLY A 32 -7.29 -14.73 2.55
N THR A 33 -7.40 -14.19 1.34
CA THR A 33 -6.42 -14.33 0.24
C THR A 33 -6.06 -12.98 -0.38
N ASN A 34 -6.07 -11.91 0.42
CA ASN A 34 -5.58 -10.60 -0.04
C ASN A 34 -4.04 -10.60 -0.04
N HIS A 35 -3.45 -10.61 -1.23
CA HIS A 35 -2.00 -10.75 -1.39
C HIS A 35 -1.21 -9.54 -0.89
N TRP A 36 -1.81 -8.35 -0.81
CA TRP A 36 -1.13 -7.16 -0.25
C TRP A 36 -0.81 -7.31 1.24
N THR A 37 -1.59 -8.12 1.96
CA THR A 37 -1.37 -8.38 3.39
C THR A 37 -0.52 -9.62 3.62
N LEU A 38 -0.65 -10.64 2.75
CA LEU A 38 -0.07 -11.96 2.96
C LEU A 38 1.23 -12.21 2.18
N GLY A 39 1.44 -11.47 1.08
CA GLY A 39 2.34 -11.87 0.02
C GLY A 39 1.69 -12.86 -0.97
N ILE A 40 2.19 -12.87 -2.21
CA ILE A 40 1.68 -13.71 -3.29
C ILE A 40 1.88 -15.21 -3.00
N ASP A 41 3.00 -15.59 -2.38
CA ASP A 41 3.29 -16.99 -2.05
C ASP A 41 2.26 -17.63 -1.13
N GLU A 42 1.97 -16.95 -0.03
CA GLU A 42 1.01 -17.43 0.96
C GLU A 42 -0.42 -17.40 0.40
N CYS A 43 -0.75 -16.38 -0.41
CA CYS A 43 -2.00 -16.33 -1.15
C CYS A 43 -2.16 -17.57 -2.06
N ALA A 44 -1.14 -17.91 -2.85
CA ALA A 44 -1.14 -19.08 -3.72
C ALA A 44 -1.27 -20.39 -2.93
N ASN A 45 -0.54 -20.54 -1.82
CA ASN A 45 -0.64 -21.73 -0.95
C ASN A 45 -2.08 -21.92 -0.44
N ARG A 46 -2.74 -20.85 0.01
CA ARG A 46 -4.13 -20.88 0.50
C ARG A 46 -5.10 -21.28 -0.60
N ILE A 47 -4.94 -20.73 -1.81
CA ILE A 47 -5.75 -21.07 -2.98
C ILE A 47 -5.61 -22.55 -3.34
N ILE A 48 -4.38 -23.07 -3.37
CA ILE A 48 -4.10 -24.48 -3.68
C ILE A 48 -4.72 -25.39 -2.61
N ALA A 49 -4.54 -25.06 -1.33
CA ALA A 49 -5.15 -25.84 -0.24
C ALA A 49 -6.69 -25.90 -0.37
N MET A 50 -7.32 -24.77 -0.67
CA MET A 50 -8.77 -24.72 -0.94
C MET A 50 -9.16 -25.53 -2.18
N LEU A 51 -8.37 -25.45 -3.25
CA LEU A 51 -8.63 -26.18 -4.49
C LEU A 51 -8.58 -27.69 -4.26
N GLN A 52 -7.58 -28.17 -3.54
CA GLN A 52 -7.44 -29.58 -3.21
C GLN A 52 -8.60 -30.06 -2.32
N SER A 53 -9.00 -29.27 -1.32
CA SER A 53 -10.19 -29.56 -0.52
C SER A 53 -11.48 -29.60 -1.34
N ALA A 54 -11.63 -28.72 -2.33
CA ALA A 54 -12.81 -28.70 -3.19
C ALA A 54 -12.82 -29.84 -4.22
N LYS A 55 -11.64 -30.29 -4.69
CA LYS A 55 -11.50 -31.50 -5.51
C LYS A 55 -11.90 -32.74 -4.71
N ASP A 56 -11.47 -32.83 -3.44
CA ASP A 56 -11.87 -33.90 -2.53
C ASP A 56 -13.39 -33.94 -2.33
N ASP A 57 -14.02 -32.79 -2.07
CA ASP A 57 -15.49 -32.66 -1.95
C ASP A 57 -16.22 -33.07 -3.25
N ALA A 58 -15.63 -32.77 -4.41
CA ALA A 58 -16.17 -33.15 -5.72
C ALA A 58 -15.91 -34.62 -6.12
N GLY A 59 -15.13 -35.38 -5.33
CA GLY A 59 -14.67 -36.71 -5.73
C GLY A 59 -13.77 -36.70 -6.97
N LEU A 60 -13.03 -35.61 -7.19
CA LEU A 60 -12.09 -35.46 -8.31
C LEU A 60 -10.68 -35.88 -7.89
N PRO A 61 -9.94 -36.60 -8.75
CA PRO A 61 -8.52 -36.88 -8.49
C PRO A 61 -7.71 -35.57 -8.33
N LYS A 62 -6.81 -35.53 -7.34
CA LYS A 62 -5.99 -34.33 -7.03
C LYS A 62 -5.10 -33.90 -8.19
N ASP A 63 -4.61 -34.87 -8.95
CA ASP A 63 -3.77 -34.73 -10.13
C ASP A 63 -4.55 -34.32 -11.40
N LYS A 64 -5.89 -34.35 -11.36
CA LYS A 64 -6.71 -33.88 -12.48
C LYS A 64 -6.78 -32.34 -12.50
N PRO A 65 -6.20 -31.66 -13.51
CA PRO A 65 -6.33 -30.22 -13.62
C PRO A 65 -7.76 -29.81 -13.99
N LEU A 66 -8.22 -28.69 -13.41
CA LEU A 66 -9.43 -28.03 -13.90
C LEU A 66 -9.17 -27.47 -15.31
N ASP A 67 -10.22 -27.33 -16.11
CA ASP A 67 -10.11 -26.72 -17.44
C ASP A 67 -9.77 -25.22 -17.32
N SER A 68 -10.33 -24.54 -16.32
CA SER A 68 -9.95 -23.17 -15.97
C SER A 68 -10.24 -22.89 -14.49
N LEU A 69 -9.45 -22.02 -13.86
CA LEU A 69 -9.63 -21.55 -12.49
C LEU A 69 -9.67 -20.02 -12.46
N GLY A 70 -10.78 -19.45 -12.00
CA GLY A 70 -10.95 -18.01 -11.84
C GLY A 70 -10.66 -17.59 -10.41
N LEU A 71 -9.82 -16.59 -10.23
CA LEU A 71 -9.44 -16.01 -8.95
C LEU A 71 -9.93 -14.56 -8.91
N THR A 72 -11.09 -14.32 -8.27
CA THR A 72 -11.62 -12.95 -8.09
C THR A 72 -11.39 -12.52 -6.66
N LEU A 73 -10.29 -11.81 -6.41
CA LEU A 73 -9.75 -11.58 -5.08
C LEU A 73 -9.59 -10.08 -4.79
N SER A 74 -9.78 -9.69 -3.54
CA SER A 74 -9.45 -8.35 -3.05
C SER A 74 -7.95 -8.09 -3.22
N GLY A 75 -7.60 -6.96 -3.85
CA GLY A 75 -6.21 -6.59 -4.14
C GLY A 75 -5.77 -6.92 -5.57
N CYS A 76 -6.57 -7.63 -6.35
CA CYS A 76 -6.24 -8.04 -7.72
C CYS A 76 -6.69 -7.02 -8.79
N GLU A 77 -6.45 -5.72 -8.54
CA GLU A 77 -6.76 -4.64 -9.49
C GLU A 77 -5.65 -4.42 -10.53
N GLN A 78 -4.42 -4.88 -10.25
CA GLN A 78 -3.25 -4.68 -11.13
C GLN A 78 -2.91 -5.94 -11.92
N GLU A 79 -2.90 -5.81 -13.24
CA GLU A 79 -2.63 -6.93 -14.17
C GLU A 79 -1.28 -7.61 -13.93
N SER A 80 -0.24 -6.86 -13.57
CA SER A 80 1.08 -7.41 -13.25
C SER A 80 1.05 -8.35 -12.04
N SER A 81 0.48 -7.90 -10.92
CA SER A 81 0.33 -8.73 -9.71
C SER A 81 -0.61 -9.93 -9.94
N ASN A 82 -1.60 -9.77 -10.82
CA ASN A 82 -2.52 -10.83 -11.20
C ASN A 82 -1.80 -11.93 -12.00
N ALA A 83 -0.97 -11.53 -12.97
CA ALA A 83 -0.15 -12.45 -13.75
C ALA A 83 0.88 -13.19 -12.88
N GLU A 84 1.48 -12.49 -11.92
CA GLU A 84 2.41 -13.08 -10.96
C GLU A 84 1.70 -14.12 -10.07
N LEU A 85 0.52 -13.79 -9.51
CA LEU A 85 -0.26 -14.73 -8.72
C LEU A 85 -0.69 -15.97 -9.52
N ALA A 86 -1.17 -15.77 -10.75
CA ALA A 86 -1.53 -16.88 -11.64
C ALA A 86 -0.34 -17.81 -11.89
N SER A 87 0.82 -17.23 -12.20
CA SER A 87 2.06 -17.97 -12.43
C SER A 87 2.48 -18.73 -11.16
N ARG A 88 2.44 -18.09 -10.00
CA ARG A 88 2.83 -18.72 -8.73
C ARG A 88 1.92 -19.87 -8.31
N VAL A 89 0.61 -19.78 -8.56
CA VAL A 89 -0.32 -20.91 -8.34
C VAL A 89 0.05 -22.09 -9.24
N LYS A 90 0.35 -21.83 -10.52
CA LYS A 90 0.71 -22.87 -11.50
C LYS A 90 2.09 -23.48 -11.24
N GLU A 91 3.06 -22.68 -10.77
CA GLU A 91 4.38 -23.15 -10.35
C GLU A 91 4.31 -24.09 -9.14
N LYS A 92 3.50 -23.75 -8.14
CA LYS A 92 3.35 -24.54 -6.90
C LYS A 92 2.48 -25.78 -7.09
N ASP A 93 1.47 -25.71 -7.95
CA ASP A 93 0.61 -26.83 -8.31
C ASP A 93 0.34 -26.82 -9.83
N GLY A 94 1.20 -27.54 -10.58
CA GLY A 94 1.07 -27.68 -12.04
C GLY A 94 -0.23 -28.38 -12.47
N ASN A 95 -0.89 -29.09 -11.55
CA ASN A 95 -2.17 -29.77 -11.76
C ASN A 95 -3.35 -28.98 -11.20
N SER A 96 -3.17 -27.71 -10.86
CA SER A 96 -4.25 -26.83 -10.39
C SER A 96 -5.30 -26.62 -11.48
N ALA A 97 -4.91 -26.00 -12.59
CA ALA A 97 -5.76 -25.76 -13.77
C ALA A 97 -4.94 -25.57 -15.05
N LYS A 98 -5.55 -25.87 -16.20
CA LYS A 98 -4.93 -25.63 -17.52
C LYS A 98 -4.75 -24.13 -17.77
N ALA A 99 -5.78 -23.33 -17.45
CA ALA A 99 -5.77 -21.87 -17.49
C ALA A 99 -6.15 -21.28 -16.13
N ILE A 100 -5.59 -20.11 -15.81
CA ILE A 100 -5.91 -19.36 -14.58
C ILE A 100 -6.23 -17.93 -14.97
N TYR A 101 -7.42 -17.48 -14.61
CA TYR A 101 -7.89 -16.10 -14.78
C TYR A 101 -7.87 -15.40 -13.43
N VAL A 102 -7.34 -14.17 -13.36
CA VAL A 102 -7.23 -13.42 -12.10
C VAL A 102 -7.80 -12.02 -12.28
N ALA A 103 -8.66 -11.59 -11.35
CA ALA A 103 -9.29 -10.29 -11.34
C ALA A 103 -9.64 -9.84 -9.91
N SER A 104 -10.07 -8.59 -9.77
CA SER A 104 -10.59 -8.05 -8.51
C SER A 104 -11.86 -8.78 -8.06
N ASP A 105 -12.11 -8.80 -6.75
CA ASP A 105 -13.35 -9.31 -6.12
C ASP A 105 -14.62 -8.64 -6.66
N THR A 106 -14.50 -7.39 -7.13
CA THR A 106 -15.54 -6.66 -7.86
C THR A 106 -15.98 -7.38 -9.14
N ALA A 107 -15.07 -7.97 -9.91
CA ALA A 107 -15.37 -8.63 -11.18
C ALA A 107 -16.24 -9.86 -10.97
N GLY A 108 -15.86 -10.76 -10.05
CA GLY A 108 -16.64 -11.97 -9.74
C GLY A 108 -18.01 -11.63 -9.19
N SER A 109 -18.07 -10.66 -8.28
CA SER A 109 -19.33 -10.21 -7.69
C SER A 109 -20.29 -9.60 -8.71
N LEU A 110 -19.78 -8.71 -9.57
CA LEU A 110 -20.56 -8.08 -10.63
C LEU A 110 -21.04 -9.11 -11.65
N PHE A 111 -20.15 -10.01 -12.08
CA PHE A 111 -20.52 -11.04 -13.05
C PHE A 111 -21.52 -12.05 -12.48
N THR A 112 -21.58 -12.22 -11.16
CA THR A 112 -22.60 -13.04 -10.50
C THR A 112 -23.98 -12.36 -10.51
N GLY A 113 -24.05 -11.05 -10.21
CA GLY A 113 -25.33 -10.38 -9.98
C GLY A 113 -25.88 -9.51 -11.12
N ALA A 114 -25.01 -9.06 -12.03
CA ALA A 114 -25.33 -8.18 -13.14
C ALA A 114 -24.42 -8.47 -14.35
N PRO A 115 -24.55 -9.64 -15.01
CA PRO A 115 -23.65 -10.08 -16.08
C PRO A 115 -23.65 -9.17 -17.31
N ASP A 116 -24.79 -8.53 -17.61
CA ASP A 116 -25.00 -7.68 -18.79
C ASP A 116 -24.68 -6.19 -18.56
N GLY A 117 -24.07 -5.88 -17.41
CA GLY A 117 -23.79 -4.50 -17.00
C GLY A 117 -24.62 -4.09 -15.78
N GLY A 118 -23.99 -3.30 -14.92
CA GLY A 118 -24.49 -2.97 -13.60
C GLY A 118 -23.39 -2.40 -12.72
N MET A 119 -23.71 -2.16 -11.46
CA MET A 119 -22.74 -1.72 -10.46
C MET A 119 -22.56 -2.81 -9.40
N VAL A 120 -21.35 -2.95 -8.88
CA VAL A 120 -21.08 -3.66 -7.64
C VAL A 120 -20.63 -2.64 -6.60
N LEU A 121 -21.09 -2.81 -5.36
CA LEU A 121 -20.69 -2.01 -4.22
C LEU A 121 -20.33 -2.92 -3.05
N ILE A 122 -19.04 -3.06 -2.82
CA ILE A 122 -18.44 -3.89 -1.77
C ILE A 122 -18.33 -3.05 -0.49
N ALA A 123 -18.82 -3.61 0.62
CA ALA A 123 -18.66 -3.09 1.97
C ALA A 123 -18.48 -4.27 2.96
N GLY A 124 -17.23 -4.70 3.11
CA GLY A 124 -16.79 -5.70 4.08
C GLY A 124 -15.75 -5.09 5.02
N THR A 125 -14.62 -5.76 5.22
CA THR A 125 -13.46 -5.19 5.93
C THR A 125 -12.97 -3.90 5.27
N GLY A 126 -12.97 -3.84 3.94
CA GLY A 126 -12.78 -2.63 3.12
C GLY A 126 -14.01 -2.32 2.26
N SER A 127 -13.92 -1.31 1.40
CA SER A 127 -14.97 -0.94 0.45
C SER A 127 -14.43 -0.66 -0.95
N ASN A 128 -15.23 -0.99 -1.96
CA ASN A 128 -14.89 -0.79 -3.37
C ASN A 128 -16.17 -0.69 -4.20
N ALA A 129 -16.14 0.08 -5.29
CA ALA A 129 -17.25 0.20 -6.22
C ALA A 129 -16.76 0.12 -7.66
N LEU A 130 -17.48 -0.64 -8.48
CA LEU A 130 -17.21 -0.76 -9.91
C LEU A 130 -18.53 -0.74 -10.67
N LEU A 131 -18.62 0.13 -11.67
CA LEU A 131 -19.68 0.15 -12.67
C LEU A 131 -19.14 -0.47 -13.96
N ARG A 132 -19.89 -1.39 -14.55
CA ARG A 132 -19.74 -1.80 -15.95
C ARG A 132 -20.97 -1.36 -16.73
N THR A 133 -20.77 -0.50 -17.71
CA THR A 133 -21.84 -0.04 -18.60
C THR A 133 -22.20 -1.13 -19.64
N PRO A 134 -23.39 -1.07 -20.27
CA PRO A 134 -23.80 -2.07 -21.26
C PRO A 134 -22.85 -2.19 -22.47
N ASP A 135 -22.17 -1.10 -22.85
CA ASP A 135 -21.14 -1.09 -23.90
C ASP A 135 -19.79 -1.67 -23.43
N GLY A 136 -19.69 -2.11 -22.18
CA GLY A 136 -18.54 -2.81 -21.61
C GLY A 136 -17.50 -1.91 -20.95
N GLN A 137 -17.66 -0.58 -20.94
CA GLN A 137 -16.75 0.31 -20.22
C GLN A 137 -16.83 0.09 -18.71
N GLN A 138 -15.71 0.33 -18.02
CA GLN A 138 -15.61 0.16 -16.58
C GLN A 138 -15.21 1.46 -15.88
N HIS A 139 -15.87 1.75 -14.77
CA HIS A 139 -15.60 2.93 -13.94
C HIS A 139 -15.54 2.53 -12.47
N GLY A 140 -14.42 2.83 -11.80
CA GLY A 140 -14.21 2.54 -10.39
C GLY A 140 -14.41 3.76 -9.48
N CYS A 141 -14.75 3.50 -8.22
CA CYS A 141 -14.74 4.49 -7.15
C CYS A 141 -14.35 3.78 -5.83
N GLY A 142 -13.38 4.34 -5.10
CA GLY A 142 -12.84 3.69 -3.90
C GLY A 142 -11.92 2.51 -4.23
N GLY A 143 -11.80 1.55 -3.30
CA GLY A 143 -10.93 0.37 -3.47
C GLY A 143 -9.46 0.60 -3.14
N TRP A 144 -9.10 1.73 -2.54
CA TRP A 144 -7.70 2.11 -2.26
C TRP A 144 -7.14 1.58 -0.92
N GLY A 145 -7.96 0.85 -0.16
CA GLY A 145 -7.59 0.31 1.13
C GLY A 145 -7.58 1.36 2.25
N TYR A 146 -7.20 0.91 3.44
CA TYR A 146 -7.49 1.58 4.71
C TYR A 146 -6.66 2.85 4.98
N LEU A 147 -5.53 3.00 4.30
CA LEU A 147 -4.67 4.20 4.40
C LEU A 147 -5.15 5.34 3.51
N LEU A 148 -5.87 5.03 2.43
CA LEU A 148 -6.20 5.98 1.36
C LEU A 148 -7.70 6.13 1.12
N GLY A 149 -8.55 5.40 1.85
CA GLY A 149 -10.00 5.45 1.69
C GLY A 149 -10.72 4.41 2.55
N ASP A 150 -11.35 3.43 1.90
CA ASP A 150 -12.23 2.43 2.51
C ASP A 150 -13.50 3.03 3.16
N GLU A 151 -13.96 4.21 2.71
CA GLU A 151 -15.11 4.87 3.33
C GLU A 151 -16.38 4.00 3.22
N GLY A 152 -17.09 3.89 4.35
CA GLY A 152 -18.28 3.05 4.47
C GLY A 152 -18.01 1.56 4.73
N SER A 153 -16.74 1.13 4.77
CA SER A 153 -16.36 -0.21 5.18
C SER A 153 -16.46 -0.43 6.70
N ALA A 154 -16.29 -1.68 7.14
CA ALA A 154 -16.17 -2.02 8.55
C ALA A 154 -14.93 -1.35 9.18
N TYR A 155 -13.76 -1.40 8.53
CA TYR A 155 -12.58 -0.70 9.04
C TYR A 155 -12.86 0.79 9.26
N TRP A 156 -13.50 1.46 8.29
CA TRP A 156 -13.81 2.87 8.39
C TRP A 156 -14.82 3.17 9.50
N ILE A 157 -15.84 2.33 9.70
CA ILE A 157 -16.79 2.45 10.82
C ILE A 157 -16.06 2.33 12.16
N ALA A 158 -15.20 1.32 12.32
CA ALA A 158 -14.43 1.10 13.53
C ALA A 158 -13.47 2.27 13.81
N HIS A 159 -12.71 2.68 12.79
CA HIS A 159 -11.76 3.79 12.88
C HIS A 159 -12.48 5.10 13.22
N LYS A 160 -13.63 5.37 12.59
CA LYS A 160 -14.43 6.56 12.91
C LYS A 160 -14.92 6.53 14.35
N ALA A 161 -15.37 5.39 14.86
CA ALA A 161 -15.78 5.25 16.26
C ALA A 161 -14.62 5.53 17.23
N VAL A 162 -13.47 4.89 17.03
CA VAL A 162 -12.26 5.11 17.85
C VAL A 162 -11.84 6.57 17.80
N LYS A 163 -11.78 7.17 16.59
CA LYS A 163 -11.38 8.56 16.41
C LYS A 163 -12.34 9.53 17.11
N THR A 164 -13.66 9.31 16.98
CA THR A 164 -14.65 10.16 17.66
C THR A 164 -14.52 10.10 19.18
N VAL A 165 -14.28 8.91 19.76
CA VAL A 165 -14.02 8.80 21.20
C VAL A 165 -12.73 9.52 21.60
N PHE A 166 -11.65 9.35 20.83
CA PHE A 166 -10.37 9.99 21.15
C PHE A 166 -10.47 11.51 21.11
N ASP A 167 -11.10 12.06 20.06
CA ASP A 167 -11.23 13.50 19.87
C ASP A 167 -12.11 14.16 20.93
N ASP A 168 -13.18 13.48 21.35
CA ASP A 168 -14.09 13.96 22.39
C ASP A 168 -13.37 14.02 23.75
N VAL A 169 -12.64 12.96 24.10
CA VAL A 169 -11.91 12.89 25.38
C VAL A 169 -10.70 13.83 25.41
N ASP A 170 -10.04 14.08 24.29
CA ASP A 170 -8.96 15.09 24.19
C ASP A 170 -9.49 16.53 24.15
N GLY A 171 -10.80 16.74 23.99
CA GLY A 171 -11.38 18.06 23.77
C GLY A 171 -11.01 18.66 22.40
N LEU A 172 -10.56 17.84 21.45
CA LEU A 172 -10.17 18.27 20.11
C LEU A 172 -11.41 18.55 19.24
N GLN A 173 -12.36 17.60 19.23
CA GLN A 173 -13.65 17.78 18.57
C GLN A 173 -14.73 17.08 19.40
N PRO A 174 -15.81 17.80 19.80
CA PRO A 174 -16.88 17.19 20.59
C PRO A 174 -17.61 16.13 19.77
N ALA A 175 -17.92 15.00 20.40
CA ALA A 175 -18.72 13.96 19.77
C ALA A 175 -20.16 14.45 19.52
N PRO A 176 -20.81 14.02 18.42
CA PRO A 176 -22.19 14.41 18.13
C PRO A 176 -23.21 13.79 19.12
N HIS A 177 -22.81 12.75 19.85
CA HIS A 177 -23.60 11.98 20.80
C HIS A 177 -22.67 11.43 21.91
N PRO A 178 -23.20 11.00 23.08
CA PRO A 178 -22.39 10.44 24.16
C PRO A 178 -21.50 9.27 23.73
N THR A 179 -20.26 9.23 24.25
CA THR A 179 -19.20 8.31 23.80
C THR A 179 -19.03 7.07 24.69
N ASP A 180 -19.59 7.07 25.91
CA ASP A 180 -19.31 6.06 26.95
C ASP A 180 -19.54 4.61 26.49
N ARG A 181 -20.70 4.33 25.90
CA ARG A 181 -21.08 2.97 25.45
C ARG A 181 -20.25 2.49 24.28
N VAL A 182 -19.89 3.40 23.36
CA VAL A 182 -18.99 3.10 22.24
C VAL A 182 -17.59 2.82 22.75
N TRP A 183 -17.13 3.59 23.74
CA TRP A 183 -15.84 3.37 24.39
C TRP A 183 -15.78 2.02 25.12
N GLU A 184 -16.83 1.63 25.85
CA GLU A 184 -16.94 0.29 26.47
C GLU A 184 -16.76 -0.84 25.43
N VAL A 185 -17.46 -0.75 24.30
CA VAL A 185 -17.35 -1.72 23.20
C VAL A 185 -15.93 -1.79 22.64
N ILE A 186 -15.27 -0.65 22.49
CA ILE A 186 -13.90 -0.56 21.98
C ILE A 186 -12.92 -1.21 22.97
N ARG A 187 -12.99 -0.83 24.25
CA ARG A 187 -12.15 -1.39 25.33
C ARG A 187 -12.26 -2.89 25.42
N GLU A 188 -13.48 -3.41 25.46
CA GLU A 188 -13.74 -4.87 25.48
C GLU A 188 -13.30 -5.59 24.20
N HIS A 189 -13.19 -4.90 23.07
CA HIS A 189 -12.73 -5.51 21.83
C HIS A 189 -11.21 -5.66 21.80
N PHE A 190 -10.49 -4.64 22.24
CA PHE A 190 -9.03 -4.63 22.19
C PHE A 190 -8.37 -5.14 23.48
N ASP A 191 -9.15 -5.50 24.50
CA ASP A 191 -8.64 -5.80 25.85
C ASP A 191 -7.80 -4.62 26.38
N ALA A 192 -8.36 -3.42 26.25
CA ALA A 192 -7.69 -2.15 26.51
C ALA A 192 -8.42 -1.36 27.59
N ASP A 193 -7.75 -1.02 28.69
CA ASP A 193 -8.35 -0.23 29.77
C ASP A 193 -8.34 1.27 29.47
N THR A 194 -7.30 1.74 28.80
CA THR A 194 -7.08 3.15 28.48
C THR A 194 -6.91 3.37 26.97
N ARG A 195 -7.01 4.63 26.54
CA ARG A 195 -6.74 5.01 25.14
C ARG A 195 -5.30 4.70 24.70
N ALA A 196 -4.34 4.73 25.62
CA ALA A 196 -2.95 4.41 25.34
C ALA A 196 -2.77 2.90 25.01
N ASP A 197 -3.59 2.03 25.61
CA ASP A 197 -3.54 0.58 25.38
C ASP A 197 -4.00 0.19 23.97
N LEU A 198 -4.69 1.09 23.24
CA LEU A 198 -5.00 0.88 21.82
C LEU A 198 -3.82 1.10 20.89
N LEU A 199 -2.78 1.85 21.29
CA LEU A 199 -1.68 2.22 20.40
C LEU A 199 -0.94 0.98 19.84
N PRO A 200 -0.62 -0.06 20.63
CA PRO A 200 -0.06 -1.29 20.07
C PRO A 200 -0.93 -1.92 18.97
N HIS A 201 -2.26 -1.89 19.10
CA HIS A 201 -3.20 -2.41 18.10
C HIS A 201 -3.30 -1.54 16.84
N ALA A 202 -2.98 -0.25 16.94
CA ALA A 202 -2.96 0.68 15.82
C ALA A 202 -1.62 0.71 15.07
N TYR A 203 -0.52 0.33 15.74
CA TYR A 203 0.84 0.44 15.21
C TYR A 203 1.58 -0.90 15.17
N LYS A 204 2.00 -1.41 16.34
CA LYS A 204 2.95 -2.54 16.45
C LYS A 204 2.36 -3.88 16.01
N HIS A 205 1.09 -4.09 16.32
CA HIS A 205 0.36 -5.35 16.11
C HIS A 205 -0.88 -5.10 15.26
N PHE A 206 -0.79 -4.17 14.32
CA PHE A 206 -1.94 -3.80 13.50
C PHE A 206 -2.44 -4.99 12.67
N ASP A 207 -3.70 -5.35 12.91
CA ASP A 207 -4.46 -6.29 12.10
C ASP A 207 -5.76 -5.61 11.67
N LYS A 208 -5.91 -5.40 10.36
CA LYS A 208 -7.07 -4.72 9.79
C LYS A 208 -8.38 -5.46 10.06
N SER A 209 -8.38 -6.79 10.03
CA SER A 209 -9.59 -7.60 10.23
C SER A 209 -10.01 -7.58 11.69
N MET A 210 -9.06 -7.66 12.63
CA MET A 210 -9.31 -7.50 14.05
C MET A 210 -9.87 -6.11 14.32
N PHE A 211 -9.21 -5.05 13.85
CA PHE A 211 -9.67 -3.67 14.05
C PHE A 211 -11.08 -3.42 13.47
N ALA A 212 -11.35 -3.91 12.26
CA ALA A 212 -12.68 -3.84 11.65
C ALA A 212 -13.74 -4.68 12.39
N GLY A 213 -13.34 -5.65 13.21
CA GLY A 213 -14.22 -6.50 14.01
C GLY A 213 -15.10 -5.72 14.98
N VAL A 214 -14.63 -4.55 15.45
CA VAL A 214 -15.39 -3.61 16.30
C VAL A 214 -16.74 -3.25 15.68
N THR A 215 -16.83 -3.13 14.36
CA THR A 215 -18.07 -2.79 13.64
C THR A 215 -19.23 -3.73 13.95
N SER A 216 -18.96 -5.02 14.13
CA SER A 216 -20.01 -5.99 14.46
C SER A 216 -20.65 -5.70 15.82
N LYS A 217 -19.82 -5.34 16.81
CA LYS A 217 -20.26 -4.94 18.16
C LYS A 217 -20.98 -3.59 18.12
N LEU A 218 -20.48 -2.62 17.34
CA LEU A 218 -21.15 -1.32 17.14
C LEU A 218 -22.51 -1.46 16.42
N SER A 219 -22.64 -2.40 15.47
CA SER A 219 -23.93 -2.69 14.83
C SER A 219 -24.93 -3.19 15.87
N ALA A 220 -24.56 -4.16 16.70
CA ALA A 220 -25.41 -4.63 17.78
C ALA A 220 -25.77 -3.52 18.78
N LEU A 221 -24.84 -2.60 19.06
CA LEU A 221 -25.08 -1.45 19.92
C LEU A 221 -26.04 -0.44 19.29
N ALA A 222 -25.93 -0.16 17.99
CA ALA A 222 -26.86 0.67 17.23
C ALA A 222 -28.29 0.10 17.25
N TYR A 223 -28.45 -1.21 17.07
CA TYR A 223 -29.76 -1.88 17.17
C TYR A 223 -30.35 -1.84 18.59
N LYS A 224 -29.53 -1.59 19.61
CA LYS A 224 -29.97 -1.30 20.99
C LYS A 224 -30.29 0.19 21.22
N GLY A 225 -30.31 1.01 20.16
CA GLY A 225 -30.68 2.43 20.22
C GLY A 225 -29.56 3.36 20.67
N ASP A 226 -28.29 2.98 20.50
CA ASP A 226 -27.18 3.88 20.77
C ASP A 226 -27.02 4.94 19.67
N ASP A 227 -27.16 6.21 20.04
CA ASP A 227 -27.20 7.33 19.09
C ASP A 227 -25.88 7.52 18.35
N LEU A 228 -24.73 7.38 19.04
CA LEU A 228 -23.43 7.52 18.39
C LEU A 228 -23.19 6.43 17.35
N SER A 229 -23.50 5.18 17.69
CA SER A 229 -23.41 4.05 16.75
C SER A 229 -24.35 4.25 15.56
N LEU A 230 -25.61 4.65 15.79
CA LEU A 230 -26.56 4.99 14.71
C LEU A 230 -26.03 6.10 13.80
N HIS A 231 -25.44 7.15 14.38
CA HIS A 231 -24.83 8.25 13.64
C HIS A 231 -23.66 7.79 12.76
N ILE A 232 -22.79 6.92 13.29
CA ILE A 232 -21.64 6.39 12.55
C ILE A 232 -22.11 5.48 11.39
N PHE A 233 -23.11 4.62 11.60
CA PHE A 233 -23.68 3.80 10.52
C PHE A 233 -24.41 4.65 9.47
N ALA A 234 -25.14 5.69 9.86
CA ALA A 234 -25.71 6.63 8.90
C ALA A 234 -24.60 7.34 8.09
N SER A 235 -23.48 7.69 8.73
CA SER A 235 -22.32 8.24 8.01
C SER A 235 -21.72 7.23 7.02
N ALA A 236 -21.63 5.97 7.40
CA ALA A 236 -21.14 4.90 6.52
C ALA A 236 -22.08 4.68 5.32
N GLY A 237 -23.39 4.69 5.56
CA GLY A 237 -24.40 4.65 4.51
C GLY A 237 -24.26 5.81 3.52
N ALA A 238 -24.02 7.02 4.02
CA ALA A 238 -23.75 8.18 3.17
C ALA A 238 -22.44 8.04 2.37
N ALA A 239 -21.39 7.47 2.95
CA ALA A 239 -20.15 7.20 2.20
C ALA A 239 -20.39 6.19 1.06
N LEU A 240 -21.05 5.07 1.33
CA LEU A 240 -21.40 4.07 0.32
C LEU A 240 -22.28 4.65 -0.80
N ALA A 241 -23.28 5.46 -0.43
CA ALA A 241 -24.12 6.15 -1.40
C ALA A 241 -23.35 7.19 -2.24
N SER A 242 -22.28 7.77 -1.71
CA SER A 242 -21.43 8.70 -2.47
C SER A 242 -20.67 7.97 -3.58
N HIS A 243 -20.20 6.76 -3.32
CA HIS A 243 -19.59 5.89 -4.33
C HIS A 243 -20.60 5.55 -5.43
N ALA A 244 -21.80 5.08 -5.04
CA ALA A 244 -22.86 4.77 -5.99
C ALA A 244 -23.28 5.99 -6.81
N ALA A 245 -23.44 7.15 -6.19
CA ALA A 245 -23.79 8.39 -6.87
C ALA A 245 -22.71 8.86 -7.85
N ALA A 246 -21.43 8.72 -7.49
CA ALA A 246 -20.31 9.09 -8.36
C ALA A 246 -20.24 8.23 -9.62
N LEU A 247 -20.62 6.95 -9.50
CA LEU A 247 -20.64 6.03 -10.63
C LEU A 247 -21.93 6.11 -11.44
N ALA A 248 -23.08 6.31 -10.80
CA ALA A 248 -24.38 6.38 -11.49
C ALA A 248 -24.40 7.44 -12.60
N THR A 249 -23.69 8.56 -12.43
CA THR A 249 -23.57 9.61 -13.46
C THR A 249 -22.84 9.18 -14.73
N ARG A 250 -22.17 8.02 -14.71
CA ARG A 250 -21.46 7.44 -15.85
C ARG A 250 -22.30 6.45 -16.65
N SER A 251 -23.51 6.12 -16.17
CA SER A 251 -24.44 5.24 -16.88
C SER A 251 -25.60 6.03 -17.48
N SER A 252 -25.99 5.69 -18.70
CA SER A 252 -27.21 6.20 -19.34
C SER A 252 -28.44 5.34 -19.06
N ALA A 253 -28.28 4.21 -18.35
CA ALA A 253 -29.38 3.31 -18.06
C ALA A 253 -30.39 3.98 -17.11
N PRO A 254 -31.71 3.89 -17.38
CA PRO A 254 -32.74 4.49 -16.52
C PRO A 254 -32.82 3.80 -15.14
N ARG A 255 -32.48 2.51 -15.11
CA ARG A 255 -32.38 1.68 -13.91
C ARG A 255 -31.03 0.98 -13.89
N LEU A 256 -30.39 0.97 -12.74
CA LEU A 256 -29.12 0.31 -12.53
C LEU A 256 -29.22 -0.69 -11.38
N ARG A 257 -28.90 -1.95 -11.67
CA ARG A 257 -28.74 -2.96 -10.63
C ARG A 257 -27.43 -2.74 -9.89
N VAL A 258 -27.51 -2.67 -8.57
CA VAL A 258 -26.37 -2.47 -7.67
C VAL A 258 -26.20 -3.73 -6.81
N VAL A 259 -25.18 -4.52 -7.12
CA VAL A 259 -24.82 -5.74 -6.39
C VAL A 259 -24.10 -5.37 -5.09
N CYS A 260 -24.81 -5.46 -3.96
CA CYS A 260 -24.30 -5.13 -2.64
C CYS A 260 -23.62 -6.37 -2.02
N VAL A 261 -22.28 -6.33 -1.87
CA VAL A 261 -21.48 -7.45 -1.35
C VAL A 261 -20.74 -7.04 -0.09
N GLY A 262 -20.63 -7.94 0.89
CA GLY A 262 -19.88 -7.73 2.13
C GLY A 262 -20.75 -7.63 3.38
N SER A 263 -20.11 -7.84 4.54
CA SER A 263 -20.80 -8.00 5.83
C SER A 263 -21.50 -6.74 6.34
N VAL A 264 -21.07 -5.55 5.94
CA VAL A 264 -21.67 -4.27 6.39
C VAL A 264 -23.12 -4.15 5.92
N TRP A 265 -23.44 -4.67 4.73
CA TRP A 265 -24.81 -4.66 4.17
C TRP A 265 -25.84 -5.46 4.99
N LYS A 266 -25.40 -6.32 5.92
CA LYS A 266 -26.30 -6.96 6.89
C LYS A 266 -26.98 -5.93 7.80
N SER A 267 -26.34 -4.77 8.01
CA SER A 267 -26.83 -3.65 8.81
C SER A 267 -27.61 -2.62 7.98
N TRP A 268 -28.32 -3.06 6.94
CA TRP A 268 -29.00 -2.17 5.99
C TRP A 268 -29.92 -1.16 6.67
N ASP A 269 -30.70 -1.57 7.66
CA ASP A 269 -31.70 -0.70 8.30
C ASP A 269 -31.08 0.54 8.97
N ILE A 270 -29.87 0.40 9.53
CA ILE A 270 -29.13 1.50 10.16
C ILE A 270 -28.23 2.26 9.18
N LEU A 271 -27.91 1.71 8.01
CA LEU A 271 -27.22 2.41 6.91
C LEU A 271 -28.19 3.26 6.07
N LYS A 272 -29.41 2.76 5.88
CA LYS A 272 -30.43 3.29 4.97
C LYS A 272 -30.69 4.79 5.13
N PRO A 273 -30.83 5.37 6.35
CA PRO A 273 -31.05 6.81 6.49
C PRO A 273 -29.94 7.64 5.84
N GLY A 274 -28.69 7.24 6.04
CA GLY A 274 -27.52 7.88 5.43
C GLY A 274 -27.48 7.75 3.91
N VAL A 275 -27.79 6.55 3.41
CA VAL A 275 -27.85 6.26 1.97
C VAL A 275 -28.85 7.18 1.29
N LEU A 276 -30.10 7.19 1.77
CA LEU A 276 -31.17 7.97 1.16
C LEU A 276 -30.91 9.48 1.20
N LYS A 277 -30.43 9.97 2.35
CA LYS A 277 -30.06 11.39 2.50
C LYS A 277 -28.97 11.79 1.52
N GLN A 278 -27.96 10.94 1.32
CA GLN A 278 -26.85 11.26 0.42
C GLN A 278 -27.25 11.16 -1.05
N LEU A 279 -28.01 10.15 -1.46
CA LEU A 279 -28.49 10.03 -2.84
C LEU A 279 -29.35 11.24 -3.23
N ALA A 280 -30.24 11.67 -2.33
CA ALA A 280 -31.05 12.88 -2.51
C ALA A 280 -30.16 14.15 -2.58
N LYS A 281 -29.19 14.29 -1.66
CA LYS A 281 -28.22 15.42 -1.67
C LYS A 281 -27.41 15.48 -2.97
N ARG A 282 -27.05 14.32 -3.53
CA ARG A 282 -26.30 14.20 -4.80
C ARG A 282 -27.20 14.27 -6.04
N ARG A 283 -28.52 14.41 -5.87
CA ARG A 283 -29.53 14.49 -6.94
C ARG A 283 -29.42 13.33 -7.93
N VAL A 284 -29.27 12.12 -7.42
CA VAL A 284 -29.22 10.92 -8.28
C VAL A 284 -30.56 10.71 -8.95
N THR A 285 -30.58 10.78 -10.28
CA THR A 285 -31.77 10.63 -11.14
C THR A 285 -31.94 9.21 -11.70
N THR A 286 -30.96 8.34 -11.52
CA THR A 286 -31.02 6.93 -11.93
C THR A 286 -31.71 6.11 -10.86
N GLU A 287 -32.66 5.25 -11.26
CA GLU A 287 -33.25 4.28 -10.32
C GLU A 287 -32.19 3.23 -9.93
N LEU A 288 -31.99 3.00 -8.63
CA LEU A 288 -31.00 2.03 -8.15
C LEU A 288 -31.71 0.82 -7.55
N GLU A 289 -31.56 -0.35 -8.18
CA GLU A 289 -32.07 -1.63 -7.70
C GLU A 289 -30.97 -2.33 -6.89
N LEU A 290 -31.04 -2.28 -5.56
CA LEU A 290 -30.04 -2.85 -4.68
C LEU A 290 -30.34 -4.33 -4.46
N VAL A 291 -29.38 -5.18 -4.82
CA VAL A 291 -29.51 -6.63 -4.77
C VAL A 291 -28.47 -7.28 -3.87
N ARG A 292 -28.84 -8.40 -3.25
CA ARG A 292 -27.92 -9.32 -2.57
C ARG A 292 -27.77 -10.57 -3.40
N LEU A 293 -26.56 -11.13 -3.41
CA LEU A 293 -26.29 -12.42 -4.03
C LEU A 293 -26.85 -13.56 -3.16
N ARG A 294 -27.55 -14.51 -3.79
CA ARG A 294 -28.01 -15.79 -3.19
C ARG A 294 -26.97 -16.90 -3.32
N VAL A 295 -25.99 -16.71 -4.19
CA VAL A 295 -24.86 -17.61 -4.41
C VAL A 295 -23.55 -16.87 -4.12
N SER A 296 -22.48 -17.60 -3.79
CA SER A 296 -21.17 -16.99 -3.60
C SER A 296 -20.66 -16.37 -4.90
N SER A 297 -19.94 -15.24 -4.80
CA SER A 297 -19.26 -14.61 -5.93
C SER A 297 -18.22 -15.52 -6.59
N ALA A 298 -17.84 -16.62 -5.94
CA ALA A 298 -17.02 -17.67 -6.51
C ALA A 298 -17.69 -18.31 -7.75
N MET A 299 -19.02 -18.30 -7.85
CA MET A 299 -19.73 -18.68 -9.08
C MET A 299 -19.40 -17.72 -10.23
N GLY A 300 -19.42 -16.41 -9.97
CA GLY A 300 -18.95 -15.40 -10.92
C GLY A 300 -17.52 -15.64 -11.38
N ALA A 301 -16.64 -15.97 -10.45
CA ALA A 301 -15.26 -16.34 -10.77
C ALA A 301 -15.19 -17.58 -11.69
N ALA A 302 -15.98 -18.61 -11.42
CA ALA A 302 -16.02 -19.83 -12.25
C ALA A 302 -16.56 -19.55 -13.67
N TRP A 303 -17.60 -18.72 -13.81
CA TRP A 303 -18.09 -18.33 -15.13
C TRP A 303 -17.09 -17.45 -15.89
N LEU A 304 -16.39 -16.53 -15.22
CA LEU A 304 -15.30 -15.77 -15.83
C LEU A 304 -14.15 -16.69 -16.27
N ALA A 305 -13.82 -17.70 -15.47
CA ALA A 305 -12.81 -18.71 -15.81
C ALA A 305 -13.21 -19.51 -17.05
N ALA A 306 -14.47 -19.95 -17.14
CA ALA A 306 -15.00 -20.66 -18.29
C ALA A 306 -14.97 -19.78 -19.55
N LYS A 307 -15.43 -18.53 -19.43
CA LYS A 307 -15.40 -17.55 -20.52
C LYS A 307 -13.98 -17.25 -21.00
N HIS A 308 -12.99 -17.27 -20.11
CA HIS A 308 -11.58 -17.06 -20.45
C HIS A 308 -10.99 -18.15 -21.36
N VAL A 309 -11.60 -19.34 -21.38
CA VAL A 309 -11.23 -20.45 -22.27
C VAL A 309 -12.30 -20.71 -23.34
N ASP A 310 -13.03 -19.65 -23.71
CA ASP A 310 -14.09 -19.65 -24.73
C ASP A 310 -15.19 -20.70 -24.48
N TYR A 311 -15.48 -20.99 -23.20
CA TYR A 311 -16.56 -21.87 -22.80
C TYR A 311 -17.70 -21.09 -22.14
N GLU A 312 -18.90 -21.23 -22.70
CA GLU A 312 -20.12 -20.64 -22.15
C GLU A 312 -20.76 -21.60 -21.12
N LEU A 313 -20.32 -21.47 -19.88
CA LEU A 313 -20.83 -22.29 -18.77
C LEU A 313 -22.28 -21.89 -18.44
N PRO A 314 -23.25 -22.84 -18.46
CA PRO A 314 -24.66 -22.51 -18.23
C PRO A 314 -24.91 -21.84 -16.88
N ARG A 315 -25.86 -20.90 -16.86
CA ARG A 315 -26.22 -20.09 -15.68
C ARG A 315 -27.71 -19.71 -15.70
N ASP A 316 -28.33 -19.65 -14.52
CA ASP A 316 -29.71 -19.18 -14.31
C ASP A 316 -29.74 -17.89 -13.49
N ASP A 317 -29.71 -16.76 -14.19
CA ASP A 317 -29.60 -15.44 -13.57
C ASP A 317 -30.79 -15.03 -12.71
N SER A 318 -31.96 -15.62 -12.95
CA SER A 318 -33.15 -15.37 -12.14
C SER A 318 -32.98 -15.89 -10.70
N ALA A 319 -32.12 -16.90 -10.51
CA ALA A 319 -31.90 -17.56 -9.23
C ALA A 319 -30.82 -16.88 -8.36
N PHE A 320 -30.00 -15.96 -8.89
CA PHE A 320 -28.77 -15.55 -8.19
C PHE A 320 -28.85 -14.27 -7.36
N CYS A 321 -29.87 -13.44 -7.56
CA CYS A 321 -30.03 -12.20 -6.81
C CYS A 321 -31.37 -12.13 -6.07
N THR A 322 -31.42 -11.32 -5.02
CA THR A 322 -32.65 -10.88 -4.37
C THR A 322 -32.60 -9.37 -4.20
N VAL A 323 -33.60 -8.68 -4.77
CA VAL A 323 -33.79 -7.24 -4.55
C VAL A 323 -34.24 -7.05 -3.11
N PHE A 324 -33.49 -6.28 -2.34
CA PHE A 324 -33.87 -5.93 -0.96
C PHE A 324 -34.27 -4.47 -0.81
N TYR A 325 -33.94 -3.63 -1.80
CA TYR A 325 -34.36 -2.23 -1.83
C TYR A 325 -34.30 -1.66 -3.25
N THR A 326 -35.27 -0.81 -3.60
CA THR A 326 -35.23 -0.01 -4.83
C THR A 326 -35.30 1.46 -4.47
N TYR A 327 -34.30 2.23 -4.90
CA TYR A 327 -34.28 3.68 -4.78
C TYR A 327 -34.96 4.30 -5.99
N HIS A 328 -36.03 5.05 -5.72
CA HIS A 328 -36.85 5.77 -6.68
C HIS A 328 -36.56 7.28 -6.58
N PRO A 329 -35.89 7.89 -7.57
CA PRO A 329 -35.57 9.32 -7.59
C PRO A 329 -36.79 10.23 -7.42
N GLU A 330 -37.91 9.85 -8.03
CA GLU A 330 -39.20 10.56 -8.02
C GLU A 330 -39.78 10.72 -6.61
N ASN A 331 -39.48 9.81 -5.69
CA ASN A 331 -39.98 9.87 -4.32
C ASN A 331 -39.22 10.92 -3.47
N MET A 332 -38.11 11.45 -3.98
CA MET A 332 -37.25 12.41 -3.27
C MET A 332 -37.41 13.86 -3.75
N LEU A 333 -38.12 14.09 -4.85
CA LEU A 333 -38.34 15.41 -5.41
C LEU A 333 -39.82 15.82 -5.25
N ASN A 334 -40.07 17.01 -4.72
CA ASN A 334 -41.40 17.61 -4.71
C ASN A 334 -41.81 17.92 -6.16
N GLY A 335 -43.09 18.17 -6.44
CA GLY A 335 -43.57 18.62 -7.76
C GLY A 335 -42.89 19.89 -8.33
N ASN A 336 -42.07 20.58 -7.54
CA ASN A 336 -41.27 21.74 -7.91
C ASN A 336 -39.74 21.45 -8.05
N GLY A 337 -39.30 20.19 -7.99
CA GLY A 337 -37.88 19.83 -8.14
C GLY A 337 -36.99 20.08 -6.91
N GLU A 338 -37.58 20.40 -5.75
CA GLU A 338 -36.88 20.52 -4.47
C GLU A 338 -36.77 19.18 -3.75
N ILE A 339 -35.75 19.00 -2.90
CA ILE A 339 -35.59 17.79 -2.08
C ILE A 339 -36.72 17.74 -1.04
N ASN A 340 -37.41 16.61 -0.96
CA ASN A 340 -38.54 16.40 -0.05
C ASN A 340 -38.11 16.55 1.42
N GLY A 341 -38.35 17.74 2.00
CA GLY A 341 -37.87 18.15 3.31
C GLY A 341 -38.57 17.48 4.51
N LYS A 342 -39.42 16.47 4.30
CA LYS A 342 -40.29 15.89 5.35
C LYS A 342 -39.81 14.56 5.97
N THR A 343 -38.68 13.99 5.59
CA THR A 343 -38.28 12.64 6.07
C THR A 343 -36.95 12.55 6.83
N PHE A 344 -36.38 13.67 7.30
CA PHE A 344 -35.13 13.62 8.06
C PHE A 344 -35.14 14.47 9.33
N ASN A 345 -36.04 14.13 10.24
CA ASN A 345 -35.85 14.33 11.68
C ASN A 345 -36.37 13.09 12.40
N GLY A 346 -35.63 11.98 12.25
CA GLY A 346 -35.86 10.78 13.04
C GLY A 346 -35.36 10.99 14.47
N LYS A 347 -36.12 11.72 15.30
CA LYS A 347 -36.26 11.26 16.68
C LYS A 347 -36.90 9.88 16.58
N LEU A 348 -36.24 8.87 17.11
CA LEU A 348 -36.86 7.57 17.38
C LEU A 348 -38.02 7.81 18.36
N ASN A 349 -39.20 8.13 17.82
CA ASN A 349 -40.41 8.14 18.61
C ASN A 349 -40.72 6.69 18.95
N GLY A 350 -40.42 6.30 20.18
CA GLY A 350 -41.02 5.15 20.83
C GLY A 350 -42.53 5.33 20.80
N ASN A 351 -43.20 4.53 19.98
CA ASN A 351 -44.56 4.02 20.18
C ASN A 351 -44.93 3.20 18.95
N GLY A 352 -44.93 1.88 19.12
CA GLY A 352 -45.32 1.01 18.02
C GLY A 352 -45.23 -0.50 18.25
N ILE A 353 -45.20 -1.00 19.48
CA ILE A 353 -45.62 -2.39 19.76
C ILE A 353 -46.33 -2.41 21.12
N ALA A 354 -47.64 -2.14 21.09
CA ALA A 354 -48.55 -2.53 22.15
C ALA A 354 -49.72 -3.30 21.51
N ASN A 355 -49.98 -4.47 22.08
CA ASN A 355 -51.13 -5.36 21.92
C ASN A 355 -51.19 -6.27 20.68
N GLY A 356 -50.67 -7.48 20.90
CA GLY A 356 -51.01 -8.70 20.15
C GLY A 356 -50.72 -9.95 21.00
N ASN A 357 -51.61 -10.23 21.96
CA ASN A 357 -51.87 -11.49 22.68
C ASN A 357 -50.70 -12.42 23.07
N ILE A 358 -50.38 -12.37 24.37
CA ILE A 358 -49.64 -13.38 25.12
C ILE A 358 -50.58 -14.58 25.37
N HIS A 359 -50.25 -15.74 24.82
CA HIS A 359 -50.66 -17.03 25.39
C HIS A 359 -49.43 -17.70 26.02
N LYS A 360 -49.44 -17.76 27.35
CA LYS A 360 -48.57 -18.62 28.16
C LYS A 360 -48.89 -20.09 27.89
N ILE A 361 -47.86 -20.89 27.66
CA ILE A 361 -47.82 -22.28 28.16
C ILE A 361 -46.45 -22.50 28.79
N ASN A 362 -46.47 -22.75 30.10
CA ASN A 362 -45.36 -23.24 30.91
C ASN A 362 -45.01 -24.68 30.50
N ASN A 363 -43.73 -25.07 30.61
CA ASN A 363 -43.32 -26.20 31.44
C ASN A 363 -41.81 -26.48 31.39
N LEU A 364 -41.26 -26.67 32.60
CA LEU A 364 -40.18 -27.60 33.02
C LEU A 364 -38.80 -27.50 32.34
N ALA A 365 -37.65 -27.71 33.01
CA ALA A 365 -37.29 -27.94 34.40
C ALA A 365 -35.76 -28.10 34.49
N VAL A 366 -35.20 -27.45 35.52
CA VAL A 366 -34.22 -28.01 36.48
C VAL A 366 -32.73 -28.02 36.11
N ALA A 367 -32.00 -27.29 36.96
CA ALA A 367 -30.56 -27.34 37.16
C ALA A 367 -30.14 -28.53 38.02
N ALA A 368 -28.95 -29.09 37.77
CA ALA A 368 -27.92 -29.43 38.77
C ALA A 368 -26.79 -30.25 38.14
N GLY A 369 -25.54 -29.87 38.40
CA GLY A 369 -24.36 -30.66 38.04
C GLY A 369 -23.04 -29.92 38.23
N VAL A 370 -22.57 -29.89 39.47
CA VAL A 370 -21.28 -29.33 39.92
C VAL A 370 -20.11 -30.23 39.46
N ILE A 371 -18.92 -29.63 39.31
CA ILE A 371 -17.56 -30.14 39.67
C ILE A 371 -16.53 -29.92 38.53
N GLY A 372 -15.48 -29.15 38.84
CA GLY A 372 -14.12 -29.49 38.38
C GLY A 372 -13.43 -28.47 37.47
N TYR A 373 -12.77 -27.48 38.07
CA TYR A 373 -11.64 -26.79 37.46
C TYR A 373 -10.47 -27.80 37.38
N PHE A 374 -10.16 -28.31 36.19
CA PHE A 374 -8.89 -28.98 35.91
C PHE A 374 -8.23 -28.31 34.71
N SER A 375 -7.06 -27.75 34.96
CA SER A 375 -6.12 -27.32 33.95
C SER A 375 -5.74 -28.51 33.07
N LEU A 376 -6.27 -28.57 31.86
CA LEU A 376 -5.72 -29.38 30.79
C LEU A 376 -5.00 -28.42 29.84
N LYS A 377 -3.70 -28.30 30.12
CA LYS A 377 -2.65 -27.86 29.21
C LYS A 377 -2.82 -28.66 27.91
N GLU A 378 -3.57 -28.13 26.93
CA GLU A 378 -3.57 -28.69 25.59
C GLU A 378 -2.13 -28.59 25.08
N ARG A 379 -1.47 -29.75 25.07
CA ARG A 379 -0.23 -29.96 24.37
C ARG A 379 -0.49 -29.57 22.92
N LEU A 380 0.15 -28.47 22.47
CA LEU A 380 0.50 -28.27 21.08
C LEU A 380 1.11 -29.57 20.56
N VAL A 381 0.32 -30.37 19.86
CA VAL A 381 0.87 -31.40 18.98
C VAL A 381 1.40 -30.62 17.80
N ALA A 382 2.69 -30.26 17.87
CA ALA A 382 3.45 -29.90 16.70
C ALA A 382 3.18 -31.00 15.66
N ALA A 383 2.73 -30.61 14.48
CA ALA A 383 2.53 -31.53 13.38
C ALA A 383 3.80 -32.39 13.24
N THR A 384 3.65 -33.70 13.39
CA THR A 384 4.70 -34.65 13.05
C THR A 384 4.98 -34.45 11.57
N VAL A 385 6.15 -33.88 11.28
CA VAL A 385 6.69 -33.83 9.92
C VAL A 385 6.81 -35.28 9.45
N ASP A 386 6.03 -35.62 8.44
CA ASP A 386 6.18 -36.87 7.72
C ASP A 386 7.57 -36.86 7.05
N ASP A 387 8.47 -37.74 7.50
CA ASP A 387 9.91 -37.79 7.17
C ASP A 387 10.18 -38.29 5.73
N GLY A 388 9.16 -38.26 4.85
CA GLY A 388 9.24 -38.73 3.46
C GLY A 388 9.83 -37.72 2.47
N ASN A 389 9.89 -36.43 2.82
CA ASN A 389 10.56 -35.40 2.02
C ASN A 389 11.51 -34.60 2.91
N ASN A 390 12.81 -34.86 2.74
CA ASN A 390 13.89 -34.24 3.52
C ASN A 390 14.00 -32.73 3.21
N LEU A 391 13.09 -31.93 3.78
CA LEU A 391 13.11 -30.46 3.78
C LEU A 391 14.02 -29.91 4.89
N LYS A 392 14.43 -30.78 5.82
CA LYS A 392 15.40 -30.48 6.89
C LYS A 392 16.73 -30.08 6.25
N GLY A 393 17.35 -29.01 6.75
CA GLY A 393 18.61 -28.48 6.21
C GLY A 393 18.49 -27.49 5.04
N ARG A 394 17.33 -27.36 4.36
CA ARG A 394 17.19 -26.37 3.27
C ARG A 394 17.32 -24.92 3.74
N ARG A 395 16.84 -24.61 4.94
CA ARG A 395 17.02 -23.30 5.59
C ARG A 395 18.50 -23.00 5.82
N GLU A 396 19.29 -24.00 6.16
CA GLU A 396 20.74 -23.88 6.36
C GLU A 396 21.49 -23.84 5.01
N GLN A 397 20.94 -24.48 3.98
CA GLN A 397 21.57 -24.61 2.67
C GLN A 397 21.33 -23.41 1.74
N PHE A 398 20.16 -22.76 1.82
CA PHE A 398 19.73 -21.77 0.81
C PHE A 398 19.48 -20.37 1.36
N ASN A 399 19.73 -20.10 2.64
CA ASN A 399 19.62 -18.75 3.21
C ASN A 399 20.88 -17.89 3.01
N PHE A 400 21.51 -18.00 1.85
CA PHE A 400 22.74 -17.25 1.53
C PHE A 400 22.58 -15.73 1.69
N ILE A 401 21.39 -15.18 1.44
CA ILE A 401 21.11 -13.75 1.70
C ILE A 401 21.20 -13.43 3.20
N ALA A 402 20.66 -14.30 4.06
CA ALA A 402 20.72 -14.10 5.50
C ALA A 402 22.16 -14.22 6.01
N ASP A 403 22.96 -15.10 5.41
CA ASP A 403 24.38 -15.29 5.75
C ASP A 403 25.19 -14.03 5.39
N VAL A 404 24.98 -13.48 4.18
CA VAL A 404 25.59 -12.21 3.74
C VAL A 404 25.21 -11.08 4.69
N VAL A 405 23.93 -10.96 5.05
CA VAL A 405 23.48 -9.95 6.01
C VAL A 405 24.13 -10.13 7.37
N ALA A 406 24.23 -11.36 7.88
CA ALA A 406 24.83 -11.63 9.18
C ALA A 406 26.30 -11.22 9.23
N VAL A 407 27.05 -11.45 8.15
CA VAL A 407 28.47 -11.08 8.04
C VAL A 407 28.64 -9.57 7.88
N SER A 408 27.80 -8.94 7.07
CA SER A 408 28.04 -7.57 6.62
C SER A 408 27.33 -6.50 7.48
N ALA A 409 26.20 -6.83 8.11
CA ALA A 409 25.41 -5.91 8.93
C ALA A 409 26.18 -5.19 10.06
N PRO A 410 27.11 -5.82 10.79
CA PRO A 410 27.87 -5.16 11.85
C PRO A 410 28.66 -3.93 11.38
N SER A 411 29.05 -3.91 10.10
CA SER A 411 29.80 -2.80 9.49
C SER A 411 28.92 -1.67 8.94
N VAL A 412 27.60 -1.85 8.89
CA VAL A 412 26.65 -0.85 8.37
C VAL A 412 26.24 0.13 9.46
N VAL A 413 26.13 1.41 9.12
CA VAL A 413 25.82 2.49 10.06
C VAL A 413 24.69 3.37 9.57
N TYR A 414 23.96 3.97 10.50
CA TYR A 414 23.02 5.05 10.22
C TYR A 414 23.69 6.40 10.39
N ILE A 415 23.44 7.32 9.47
CA ILE A 415 23.98 8.68 9.49
C ILE A 415 22.81 9.66 9.57
N GLU A 416 22.86 10.55 10.56
CA GLU A 416 21.86 11.57 10.79
C GLU A 416 22.52 12.94 10.92
N ILE A 417 22.03 13.92 10.19
CA ILE A 417 22.51 15.31 10.22
C ILE A 417 21.48 16.14 10.96
N LYS A 418 21.83 16.73 12.12
CA LYS A 418 20.91 17.56 12.92
C LYS A 418 21.33 19.02 12.98
N ASP A 419 20.35 19.93 12.97
CA ASP A 419 20.57 21.37 13.15
C ASP A 419 20.65 21.74 14.63
N SER A 420 21.84 22.13 15.12
CA SER A 420 22.02 22.54 16.51
C SER A 420 21.28 23.82 16.91
N ARG A 421 20.81 24.64 15.95
CA ARG A 421 20.14 25.94 16.21
C ARG A 421 18.62 25.88 16.10
N ARG A 422 18.08 24.84 15.45
CA ARG A 422 16.64 24.67 15.26
C ARG A 422 16.16 23.51 16.12
N LEU A 423 15.40 23.83 17.15
CA LEU A 423 14.73 22.85 17.98
C LEU A 423 13.34 22.58 17.41
N ASP A 424 12.99 21.31 17.32
CA ASP A 424 11.64 20.88 17.02
C ASP A 424 10.71 21.31 18.17
N LEU A 425 9.61 21.99 17.81
CA LEU A 425 8.72 22.66 18.76
C LEU A 425 7.94 21.68 19.66
N PHE A 426 7.89 20.39 19.29
CA PHE A 426 7.17 19.35 20.04
C PHE A 426 8.10 18.50 20.90
N SER A 427 9.31 18.21 20.43
CA SER A 427 10.27 17.32 21.10
C SER A 427 11.42 18.03 21.82
N GLY A 428 11.62 19.34 21.56
CA GLY A 428 12.74 20.11 22.12
C GLY A 428 14.12 19.61 21.66
N GLN A 429 14.18 18.76 20.62
CA GLN A 429 15.40 18.18 20.07
C GLN A 429 15.84 18.91 18.78
N PRO A 430 17.15 18.92 18.46
CA PRO A 430 17.66 19.41 17.18
C PRO A 430 16.96 18.76 15.98
N VAL A 431 16.46 19.58 15.03
CA VAL A 431 15.72 19.12 13.85
C VAL A 431 16.65 18.32 12.91
N THR A 432 16.22 17.13 12.49
CA THR A 432 16.93 16.32 11.49
C THR A 432 16.81 16.93 10.10
N LEU A 433 17.95 17.18 9.48
CA LEU A 433 18.10 17.90 8.22
C LEU A 433 18.28 16.97 7.02
N SER A 434 19.01 15.89 7.25
CA SER A 434 19.35 14.85 6.30
C SER A 434 19.58 13.56 7.07
N ASN A 435 19.32 12.42 6.44
CA ASN A 435 19.65 11.11 6.95
C ASN A 435 20.00 10.16 5.82
N GLY A 436 20.70 9.09 6.15
CA GLY A 436 21.11 8.06 5.21
C GLY A 436 21.85 6.94 5.91
N SER A 437 22.48 6.08 5.12
CA SER A 437 23.31 4.97 5.58
C SER A 437 24.77 5.19 5.21
N GLY A 438 25.64 4.42 5.85
CA GLY A 438 27.03 4.28 5.48
C GLY A 438 27.56 2.92 5.88
N PHE A 439 28.84 2.68 5.65
CA PHE A 439 29.51 1.47 6.13
C PHE A 439 30.97 1.73 6.47
N ILE A 440 31.45 1.01 7.47
CA ILE A 440 32.79 1.14 8.05
C ILE A 440 33.78 0.40 7.15
N VAL A 441 34.83 1.07 6.70
CA VAL A 441 35.87 0.51 5.83
C VAL A 441 37.24 0.38 6.49
N LYS A 442 37.41 0.95 7.68
CA LYS A 442 38.61 0.73 8.52
C LYS A 442 38.23 0.60 9.98
N GLU A 443 38.98 -0.24 10.69
CA GLU A 443 38.75 -0.55 12.11
C GLU A 443 38.89 0.67 13.03
N ASP A 444 39.53 1.74 12.55
CA ASP A 444 39.69 3.03 13.21
C ASP A 444 38.53 4.01 12.94
N GLY A 445 37.38 3.50 12.53
CA GLY A 445 36.13 4.27 12.41
C GLY A 445 35.98 5.07 11.14
N LEU A 446 36.69 4.70 10.05
CA LEU A 446 36.47 5.30 8.74
C LEU A 446 35.19 4.76 8.13
N ILE A 447 34.30 5.64 7.71
CA ILE A 447 32.99 5.32 7.13
C ILE A 447 32.90 5.91 5.72
N LEU A 448 32.29 5.16 4.81
CA LEU A 448 31.87 5.63 3.49
C LEU A 448 30.36 5.87 3.45
N THR A 449 29.97 6.88 2.68
CA THR A 449 28.57 7.21 2.40
C THR A 449 28.49 8.05 1.12
N ASN A 450 27.28 8.47 0.74
CA ASN A 450 27.11 9.44 -0.34
C ASN A 450 27.42 10.86 0.11
N ALA A 451 27.91 11.68 -0.82
CA ALA A 451 28.12 13.10 -0.55
C ALA A 451 26.81 13.79 -0.18
N HIS A 452 25.72 13.55 -0.90
CA HIS A 452 24.43 14.18 -0.61
C HIS A 452 23.86 13.88 0.79
N VAL A 453 24.31 12.80 1.45
CA VAL A 453 23.90 12.47 2.83
C VAL A 453 24.53 13.47 3.82
N VAL A 454 25.80 13.84 3.60
CA VAL A 454 26.62 14.60 4.54
C VAL A 454 26.91 16.04 4.11
N VAL A 455 26.62 16.39 2.86
CA VAL A 455 26.85 17.72 2.31
C VAL A 455 25.91 18.73 2.98
N ASN A 456 26.54 19.53 3.85
CA ASN A 456 26.25 20.92 4.15
C ASN A 456 25.00 21.24 4.98
N LYS A 457 25.20 21.53 6.28
CA LYS A 457 24.67 22.76 6.93
C LYS A 457 25.68 23.35 7.92
N PRO A 458 25.92 24.68 7.90
CA PRO A 458 26.68 25.35 8.96
C PRO A 458 26.06 25.06 10.33
N ASN A 459 26.86 24.53 11.26
CA ASN A 459 26.45 24.13 12.62
C ASN A 459 25.56 22.87 12.68
N ALA A 460 25.59 22.02 11.66
CA ALA A 460 25.02 20.70 11.78
C ALA A 460 25.95 19.74 12.54
N ILE A 461 25.34 18.88 13.35
CA ILE A 461 26.01 17.77 14.03
C ILE A 461 25.72 16.51 13.22
N VAL A 462 26.79 15.81 12.80
CA VAL A 462 26.69 14.49 12.17
C VAL A 462 26.67 13.46 13.31
N ASN A 463 25.58 12.73 13.45
CA ASN A 463 25.47 11.59 14.36
C ASN A 463 25.52 10.30 13.55
N VAL A 464 26.41 9.41 13.97
CA VAL A 464 26.54 8.07 13.42
C VAL A 464 26.05 7.09 14.47
N ARG A 465 25.07 6.25 14.12
CA ARG A 465 24.61 5.17 14.98
C ARG A 465 25.12 3.84 14.44
N LEU A 466 25.77 3.06 15.31
CA LEU A 466 26.28 1.71 15.03
C LEU A 466 25.18 0.66 15.23
N MET A 467 25.42 -0.57 14.76
CA MET A 467 24.47 -1.69 14.87
C MET A 467 24.12 -2.04 16.32
N ASP A 468 25.03 -1.83 17.27
CA ASP A 468 24.80 -2.04 18.71
C ASP A 468 23.90 -0.95 19.35
N GLY A 469 23.48 0.05 18.57
CA GLY A 469 22.67 1.17 19.00
C GLY A 469 23.46 2.37 19.55
N SER A 470 24.78 2.25 19.72
CA SER A 470 25.63 3.35 20.18
C SER A 470 25.68 4.49 19.16
N ILE A 471 25.71 5.72 19.65
CA ILE A 471 25.70 6.94 18.83
C ILE A 471 26.99 7.71 19.06
N HIS A 472 27.68 8.07 17.97
CA HIS A 472 28.95 8.78 17.98
C HIS A 472 28.87 10.01 17.07
N THR A 473 29.59 11.06 17.42
CA THR A 473 29.74 12.22 16.54
C THR A 473 30.68 11.87 15.39
N GLY A 474 30.20 12.08 14.16
CA GLY A 474 30.96 11.90 12.93
C GLY A 474 31.63 13.19 12.47
N PHE A 475 32.83 13.07 11.90
CA PHE A 475 33.56 14.17 11.27
C PHE A 475 33.74 13.88 9.79
N VAL A 476 33.29 14.78 8.92
CA VAL A 476 33.50 14.64 7.47
C VAL A 476 34.99 14.86 7.16
N GLU A 477 35.65 13.88 6.55
CA GLU A 477 37.07 13.97 6.17
C GLU A 477 37.20 14.43 4.70
N ASP A 478 36.52 13.76 3.76
CA ASP A 478 36.62 13.99 2.32
C ASP A 478 35.24 13.98 1.67
N VAL A 479 35.04 14.79 0.62
CA VAL A 479 33.80 14.83 -0.17
C VAL A 479 34.14 14.98 -1.64
N ASP A 480 33.66 14.06 -2.47
CA ASP A 480 33.63 14.16 -3.93
C ASP A 480 32.18 14.29 -4.41
N LEU A 481 31.76 15.54 -4.67
CA LEU A 481 30.44 15.86 -5.21
C LEU A 481 30.25 15.34 -6.65
N LYS A 482 31.33 15.16 -7.42
CA LYS A 482 31.25 14.67 -8.81
C LYS A 482 30.82 13.21 -8.78
N SER A 483 31.42 12.40 -7.92
CA SER A 483 31.10 10.97 -7.82
C SER A 483 30.01 10.67 -6.78
N ASP A 484 29.52 11.69 -6.06
CA ASP A 484 28.59 11.56 -4.93
C ASP A 484 29.13 10.64 -3.83
N LEU A 485 30.41 10.78 -3.49
CA LEU A 485 31.11 10.01 -2.46
C LEU A 485 31.56 10.91 -1.31
N ALA A 486 31.46 10.42 -0.09
CA ALA A 486 32.03 11.10 1.07
C ALA A 486 32.53 10.13 2.13
N THR A 487 33.36 10.67 3.01
CA THR A 487 34.05 9.93 4.05
C THR A 487 33.79 10.60 5.38
N LEU A 488 33.45 9.78 6.37
CA LEU A 488 33.22 10.21 7.74
C LEU A 488 34.17 9.47 8.67
N ARG A 489 34.52 10.09 9.79
CA ARG A 489 35.28 9.50 10.88
C ARG A 489 34.50 9.54 12.17
N ILE A 490 34.47 8.43 12.89
CA ILE A 490 34.07 8.40 14.29
C ILE A 490 35.27 8.04 15.18
N PRO A 491 35.37 8.56 16.42
CA PRO A 491 36.51 8.34 17.30
C PRO A 491 36.42 6.98 18.04
N VAL A 492 36.20 5.89 17.30
CA VAL A 492 36.04 4.53 17.83
C VAL A 492 36.97 3.58 17.07
N LYS A 493 37.61 2.65 17.79
CA LYS A 493 38.56 1.67 17.23
C LYS A 493 38.08 0.24 17.44
N GLY A 494 38.62 -0.70 16.67
CA GLY A 494 38.28 -2.13 16.75
C GLY A 494 36.90 -2.44 16.17
N LEU A 495 36.45 -1.62 15.22
CA LEU A 495 35.13 -1.75 14.61
C LEU A 495 35.12 -2.82 13.51
N PRO A 496 34.00 -3.55 13.32
CA PRO A 496 33.82 -4.44 12.18
C PRO A 496 33.88 -3.64 10.87
N THR A 497 34.58 -4.19 9.87
CA THR A 497 34.79 -3.52 8.58
C THR A 497 34.14 -4.29 7.43
N MET A 498 33.65 -3.54 6.46
CA MET A 498 33.17 -4.04 5.19
C MET A 498 34.37 -4.26 4.26
N LYS A 499 34.46 -5.47 3.69
CA LYS A 499 35.43 -5.75 2.62
C LYS A 499 35.00 -5.07 1.34
N LEU A 500 35.94 -4.48 0.62
CA LEU A 500 35.68 -3.89 -0.70
C LEU A 500 36.02 -4.93 -1.77
N GLY A 501 35.01 -5.39 -2.51
CA GLY A 501 35.15 -6.34 -3.61
C GLY A 501 35.65 -5.64 -4.88
N SER A 502 35.42 -6.23 -6.04
CA SER A 502 35.74 -5.66 -7.35
C SER A 502 34.45 -5.39 -8.12
N SER A 503 34.30 -4.18 -8.66
CA SER A 503 33.15 -3.90 -9.53
C SER A 503 33.39 -4.25 -11.00
N ALA A 504 34.65 -4.46 -11.39
CA ALA A 504 35.04 -4.88 -12.73
C ALA A 504 34.62 -6.33 -13.04
N ASP A 505 34.51 -7.19 -12.02
CA ASP A 505 34.28 -8.63 -12.18
C ASP A 505 32.81 -9.05 -12.03
N ILE A 506 31.92 -8.09 -11.74
CA ILE A 506 30.49 -8.32 -11.57
C ILE A 506 29.88 -8.78 -12.90
N LYS A 507 28.96 -9.76 -12.83
CA LYS A 507 28.16 -10.21 -13.97
C LYS A 507 26.68 -9.84 -13.80
N PRO A 508 25.98 -9.48 -14.89
CA PRO A 508 24.53 -9.42 -14.87
C PRO A 508 23.92 -10.74 -14.40
N GLY A 509 22.92 -10.66 -13.52
CA GLY A 509 22.27 -11.80 -12.88
C GLY A 509 22.88 -12.22 -11.53
N GLU A 510 24.01 -11.66 -11.12
CA GLU A 510 24.55 -11.91 -9.78
C GLU A 510 23.61 -11.39 -8.69
N TRP A 511 23.39 -12.20 -7.66
CA TRP A 511 22.65 -11.80 -6.48
C TRP A 511 23.39 -10.74 -5.69
N VAL A 512 22.64 -9.72 -5.27
CA VAL A 512 23.15 -8.61 -4.47
C VAL A 512 22.20 -8.27 -3.35
N VAL A 513 22.78 -7.72 -2.28
CA VAL A 513 22.07 -7.25 -1.10
C VAL A 513 22.36 -5.77 -0.92
N ALA A 514 21.33 -4.93 -1.09
CA ALA A 514 21.41 -3.51 -0.80
C ALA A 514 21.09 -3.30 0.69
N MET A 515 22.11 -2.94 1.46
CA MET A 515 21.98 -2.76 2.91
C MET A 515 21.95 -1.28 3.30
N GLY A 516 21.20 -1.01 4.36
CA GLY A 516 21.16 0.28 5.03
C GLY A 516 20.55 0.17 6.43
N SER A 517 20.43 1.31 7.10
CA SER A 517 19.88 1.41 8.44
C SER A 517 18.88 2.59 8.53
N PRO A 518 17.64 2.48 8.02
CA PRO A 518 16.75 3.63 7.87
C PRO A 518 16.31 4.31 9.16
N LEU A 519 16.20 3.56 10.25
CA LEU A 519 15.68 4.03 11.53
C LEU A 519 16.40 3.29 12.66
N ALA A 520 16.45 3.93 13.83
CA ALA A 520 17.27 3.61 15.02
C ALA A 520 17.34 2.16 15.52
N LEU A 521 16.57 1.22 14.96
CA LEU A 521 16.35 -0.11 15.53
C LEU A 521 16.29 -1.25 14.48
N SER A 522 16.42 -0.98 13.17
CA SER A 522 16.41 -2.05 12.16
C SER A 522 17.20 -1.71 10.89
N ASN A 523 18.05 -2.65 10.45
CA ASN A 523 18.68 -2.60 9.14
C ASN A 523 17.61 -2.81 8.05
N THR A 524 17.55 -1.94 7.04
CA THR A 524 16.82 -2.25 5.81
C THR A 524 17.74 -3.02 4.90
N VAL A 525 17.35 -4.27 4.70
CA VAL A 525 17.97 -5.18 3.76
C VAL A 525 16.98 -5.37 2.63
N THR A 526 17.43 -5.08 1.42
CA THR A 526 16.72 -5.48 0.20
C THR A 526 17.66 -6.32 -0.63
N ALA A 527 17.12 -7.29 -1.36
CA ALA A 527 17.89 -8.17 -2.22
C ALA A 527 17.34 -8.12 -3.64
N GLY A 528 18.21 -8.41 -4.60
CA GLY A 528 17.89 -8.45 -6.01
C GLY A 528 19.08 -8.99 -6.79
N VAL A 529 19.14 -8.71 -8.07
CA VAL A 529 20.23 -9.06 -8.96
C VAL A 529 20.83 -7.83 -9.61
N VAL A 530 22.06 -7.95 -10.11
CA VAL A 530 22.65 -6.95 -11.00
C VAL A 530 21.96 -7.06 -12.36
N SER A 531 21.18 -6.03 -12.71
CA SER A 531 20.49 -5.96 -14.00
C SER A 531 21.42 -5.53 -15.14
N SER A 532 22.42 -4.70 -14.84
CA SER A 532 23.45 -4.28 -15.79
C SER A 532 24.67 -3.74 -15.05
N THR A 533 25.86 -4.00 -15.59
CA THR A 533 27.15 -3.58 -15.02
C THR A 533 27.73 -2.35 -15.73
N GLN A 534 27.10 -1.91 -16.84
CA GLN A 534 27.67 -0.92 -17.75
C GLN A 534 26.66 0.15 -18.20
N ARG A 535 25.91 0.74 -17.27
CA ARG A 535 25.03 1.87 -17.58
C ARG A 535 25.81 3.18 -17.52
N ALA A 536 26.11 3.76 -18.69
CA ALA A 536 26.77 5.05 -18.78
C ALA A 536 25.85 6.15 -18.21
N SER A 537 26.43 7.09 -17.46
CA SER A 537 25.77 8.30 -16.95
C SER A 537 25.02 9.08 -18.05
N GLU A 538 25.51 9.06 -19.30
CA GLU A 538 24.86 9.67 -20.45
C GLU A 538 23.50 9.02 -20.77
N GLU A 539 23.37 7.70 -20.61
CA GLU A 539 22.11 6.96 -20.78
C GLU A 539 21.10 7.27 -19.67
N LEU A 540 21.59 7.74 -18.52
CA LEU A 540 20.79 8.24 -17.40
C LEU A 540 20.49 9.75 -17.51
N GLY A 541 20.91 10.39 -18.61
CA GLY A 541 20.74 11.83 -18.83
C GLY A 541 21.65 12.72 -17.98
N LEU A 542 22.71 12.16 -17.39
CA LEU A 542 23.70 12.85 -16.56
C LEU A 542 24.95 13.20 -17.39
N ARG A 543 24.86 14.22 -18.26
CA ARG A 543 26.02 14.69 -19.03
C ARG A 543 27.04 15.40 -18.12
N GLY A 544 28.33 15.07 -18.26
CA GLY A 544 29.47 15.68 -17.55
C GLY A 544 30.07 14.85 -16.41
N LYS A 545 29.53 13.66 -16.14
CA LYS A 545 30.14 12.67 -15.24
C LYS A 545 30.54 11.47 -16.09
N ASP A 546 31.82 11.22 -16.36
CA ASP A 546 32.25 9.99 -17.04
C ASP A 546 32.18 8.80 -16.05
N MET A 547 30.97 8.44 -15.61
CA MET A 547 30.76 7.41 -14.59
C MET A 547 29.73 6.38 -15.03
N VAL A 548 30.11 5.12 -14.88
CA VAL A 548 29.28 3.97 -15.21
C VAL A 548 28.68 3.44 -13.90
N TYR A 549 27.35 3.26 -13.84
CA TYR A 549 26.68 2.78 -12.63
C TYR A 549 26.36 1.29 -12.71
N ILE A 550 26.29 0.64 -11.55
CA ILE A 550 25.71 -0.70 -11.40
C ILE A 550 24.19 -0.53 -11.31
N GLN A 551 23.44 -1.17 -12.21
CA GLN A 551 21.99 -1.23 -12.15
C GLN A 551 21.55 -2.49 -11.41
N THR A 552 20.59 -2.37 -10.50
CA THR A 552 19.98 -3.49 -9.80
C THR A 552 18.47 -3.31 -9.66
N ASP A 553 17.75 -4.42 -9.58
CA ASP A 553 16.33 -4.44 -9.22
C ASP A 553 16.11 -4.45 -7.70
N ALA A 554 17.17 -4.65 -6.90
CA ALA A 554 17.14 -4.50 -5.46
C ALA A 554 16.62 -3.10 -5.11
N PRO A 555 15.51 -2.98 -4.34
CA PRO A 555 14.95 -1.68 -4.03
C PRO A 555 15.92 -0.79 -3.23
N ILE A 556 16.29 0.35 -3.80
CA ILE A 556 17.01 1.42 -3.10
C ILE A 556 16.01 2.50 -2.67
N THR A 557 16.11 2.94 -1.43
CA THR A 557 15.28 3.99 -0.82
C THR A 557 16.15 4.93 0.00
N PHE A 558 15.58 5.99 0.57
CA PHE A 558 16.31 6.87 1.50
C PHE A 558 16.94 6.10 2.67
N GLY A 559 16.33 4.98 3.08
CA GLY A 559 16.79 4.17 4.19
C GLY A 559 18.09 3.40 3.97
N ASN A 560 18.47 3.13 2.71
CA ASN A 560 19.71 2.44 2.37
C ASN A 560 20.63 3.22 1.42
N SER A 561 20.26 4.45 1.04
CA SER A 561 21.13 5.41 0.33
C SER A 561 22.41 5.68 1.14
N GLY A 562 23.56 5.62 0.50
CA GLY A 562 24.89 5.69 1.12
C GLY A 562 25.39 4.38 1.74
N GLY A 563 24.52 3.38 1.91
CA GLY A 563 24.89 2.05 2.37
C GLY A 563 25.51 1.18 1.27
N PRO A 564 26.05 0.00 1.59
CA PRO A 564 26.74 -0.85 0.63
C PRO A 564 25.75 -1.68 -0.21
N LEU A 565 26.09 -1.89 -1.48
CA LEU A 565 25.57 -2.97 -2.31
C LEU A 565 26.56 -4.14 -2.24
N VAL A 566 26.11 -5.28 -1.74
CA VAL A 566 26.98 -6.39 -1.30
C VAL A 566 26.74 -7.63 -2.15
N ASN A 567 27.80 -8.30 -2.59
CA ASN A 567 27.73 -9.58 -3.30
C ASN A 567 27.57 -10.77 -2.33
N LEU A 568 27.50 -12.00 -2.86
CA LEU A 568 27.33 -13.20 -2.03
C LEU A 568 28.55 -13.56 -1.17
N ASP A 569 29.72 -12.97 -1.45
CA ASP A 569 30.94 -13.15 -0.65
C ASP A 569 31.02 -12.18 0.54
N GLY A 570 29.99 -11.34 0.72
CA GLY A 570 29.94 -10.34 1.79
C GLY A 570 30.80 -9.10 1.51
N GLU A 571 31.16 -8.87 0.24
CA GLU A 571 31.99 -7.75 -0.19
C GLU A 571 31.13 -6.64 -0.80
N ALA A 572 31.42 -5.39 -0.43
CA ALA A 572 30.81 -4.23 -1.07
C ALA A 572 31.33 -4.09 -2.51
N ILE A 573 30.42 -4.19 -3.46
CA ILE A 573 30.66 -4.00 -4.89
C ILE A 573 30.14 -2.65 -5.40
N GLY A 574 29.36 -1.94 -4.59
CA GLY A 574 28.98 -0.55 -4.85
C GLY A 574 28.40 0.18 -3.64
N ILE A 575 28.06 1.45 -3.83
CA ILE A 575 27.36 2.30 -2.85
C ILE A 575 25.98 2.63 -3.40
N ASN A 576 24.94 2.26 -2.65
CA ASN A 576 23.54 2.52 -2.99
C ASN A 576 23.33 4.02 -3.15
N SER A 577 22.90 4.51 -4.32
CA SER A 577 22.85 5.96 -4.59
C SER A 577 21.46 6.45 -4.97
N MET A 578 20.80 5.82 -5.94
CA MET A 578 19.54 6.36 -6.47
C MET A 578 18.57 5.29 -6.93
N LYS A 579 17.28 5.60 -6.81
CA LYS A 579 16.18 4.85 -7.43
C LYS A 579 15.57 5.69 -8.54
N VAL A 580 15.39 5.10 -9.73
CA VAL A 580 14.74 5.78 -10.86
C VAL A 580 13.27 5.40 -10.95
N THR A 581 12.95 4.11 -10.87
CA THR A 581 11.57 3.60 -10.84
C THR A 581 11.51 2.27 -10.08
N SER A 582 10.35 1.65 -9.95
CA SER A 582 10.25 0.31 -9.35
C SER A 582 11.03 -0.71 -10.18
N GLY A 583 11.89 -1.50 -9.53
CA GLY A 583 12.76 -2.47 -10.22
C GLY A 583 13.96 -1.87 -10.96
N ILE A 584 14.22 -0.56 -10.85
CA ILE A 584 15.41 0.08 -11.42
C ILE A 584 16.05 1.01 -10.38
N SER A 585 17.14 0.53 -9.80
CA SER A 585 17.99 1.24 -8.85
C SER A 585 19.44 1.26 -9.33
N PHE A 586 20.22 2.22 -8.86
CA PHE A 586 21.63 2.39 -9.22
C PHE A 586 22.55 2.52 -8.00
N ALA A 587 23.72 1.91 -8.12
CA ALA A 587 24.82 2.03 -7.17
C ALA A 587 26.09 2.53 -7.86
N ILE A 588 26.89 3.32 -7.12
CA ILE A 588 28.21 3.78 -7.56
C ILE A 588 29.17 2.58 -7.44
N PRO A 589 29.92 2.19 -8.49
CA PRO A 589 30.80 1.03 -8.42
C PRO A 589 31.93 1.21 -7.41
N ILE A 590 32.31 0.13 -6.72
CA ILE A 590 33.30 0.20 -5.65
C ILE A 590 34.71 0.53 -6.14
N ASP A 591 35.04 0.31 -7.42
CA ASP A 591 36.37 0.67 -7.92
C ASP A 591 36.57 2.19 -8.00
N TYR A 592 35.52 2.97 -8.28
CA TYR A 592 35.55 4.43 -8.14
C TYR A 592 35.79 4.85 -6.69
N VAL A 593 35.24 4.10 -5.74
CA VAL A 593 35.48 4.32 -4.31
C VAL A 593 36.95 4.06 -3.98
N LYS A 594 37.55 2.96 -4.46
CA LYS A 594 38.97 2.68 -4.24
C LYS A 594 39.86 3.80 -4.78
N GLU A 595 39.56 4.34 -5.97
CA GLU A 595 40.26 5.50 -6.50
C GLU A 595 40.10 6.74 -5.63
N PHE A 596 38.87 7.01 -5.17
CA PHE A 596 38.58 8.12 -4.26
C PHE A 596 39.35 7.98 -2.94
N LEU A 597 39.41 6.77 -2.37
CA LEU A 597 40.21 6.46 -1.18
C LEU A 597 41.72 6.67 -1.41
N ALA A 598 42.23 6.35 -2.59
CA ALA A 598 43.64 6.50 -2.95
C ALA A 598 44.04 7.97 -3.17
N LYS A 599 43.10 8.83 -3.63
CA LYS A 599 43.33 10.25 -3.94
C LYS A 599 43.25 11.18 -2.70
N ARG A 600 43.05 10.64 -1.49
CA ARG A 600 42.84 11.37 -0.21
C ARG A 600 44.00 12.24 0.29
N THR A 601 45.07 12.42 -0.47
CA THR A 601 46.26 13.22 -0.06
C THR A 601 46.17 14.72 -0.40
N THR A 602 45.10 15.20 -1.01
CA THR A 602 44.97 16.63 -1.35
C THR A 602 43.72 17.24 -0.73
N LYS A 603 43.90 18.14 0.25
CA LYS A 603 42.84 19.05 0.72
C LYS A 603 42.16 19.68 -0.50
N SER A 604 40.90 19.32 -0.75
CA SER A 604 40.11 19.92 -1.80
C SER A 604 39.87 21.41 -1.46
N PRO A 605 39.91 22.32 -2.44
CA PRO A 605 39.61 23.72 -2.19
C PRO A 605 38.15 23.87 -1.74
N GLN A 606 37.87 24.85 -0.89
CA GLN A 606 36.49 25.28 -0.62
C GLN A 606 35.87 25.77 -1.93
N VAL A 607 35.06 24.93 -2.56
CA VAL A 607 34.26 25.33 -3.72
C VAL A 607 32.95 25.86 -3.19
N SER A 608 32.78 27.18 -3.22
CA SER A 608 31.49 27.78 -2.87
C SER A 608 30.47 27.49 -3.97
N ARG A 609 29.36 26.83 -3.69
CA ARG A 609 28.30 26.53 -4.69
C ARG A 609 26.92 26.97 -4.24
N ARG A 610 26.14 27.44 -5.21
CA ARG A 610 24.77 27.91 -4.99
C ARG A 610 23.79 26.75 -4.88
N TYR A 611 22.89 26.82 -3.90
CA TYR A 611 21.96 25.75 -3.52
C TYR A 611 20.48 26.17 -3.69
N LEU A 612 19.64 25.22 -4.13
CA LEU A 612 18.18 25.39 -4.27
C LEU A 612 17.34 24.55 -3.30
N GLY A 613 17.83 23.36 -2.91
CA GLY A 613 17.11 22.42 -2.06
C GLY A 613 15.90 21.74 -2.70
N ILE A 614 16.13 21.13 -3.86
CA ILE A 614 15.16 20.30 -4.59
C ILE A 614 15.77 18.96 -4.98
N THR A 615 14.94 17.93 -5.05
CA THR A 615 15.25 16.65 -5.71
C THR A 615 14.69 16.70 -7.12
N MET A 616 15.52 16.37 -8.11
CA MET A 616 15.24 16.56 -9.53
C MET A 616 15.19 15.21 -10.25
N LEU A 617 14.30 15.07 -11.21
CA LEU A 617 14.28 13.96 -12.16
C LEU A 617 14.21 14.51 -13.59
N SER A 618 15.22 14.21 -14.41
CA SER A 618 15.22 14.59 -15.82
C SER A 618 14.17 13.80 -16.60
N LEU A 619 13.33 14.48 -17.38
CA LEU A 619 12.28 13.82 -18.17
C LEU A 619 12.88 13.23 -19.46
N THR A 620 13.02 11.91 -19.50
CA THR A 620 13.29 11.15 -20.74
C THR A 620 11.98 10.89 -21.51
N PRO A 621 12.03 10.55 -22.81
CA PRO A 621 10.82 10.26 -23.59
C PRO A 621 9.92 9.19 -22.95
N ASN A 622 10.52 8.16 -22.35
CA ASN A 622 9.78 7.08 -21.69
C ASN A 622 9.10 7.57 -20.40
N ILE A 623 9.82 8.32 -19.56
CA ILE A 623 9.26 8.90 -18.32
C ILE A 623 8.14 9.88 -18.65
N LEU A 624 8.32 10.71 -19.67
CA LEU A 624 7.33 11.67 -20.13
C LEU A 624 6.06 10.96 -20.65
N MET A 625 6.22 9.84 -21.36
CA MET A 625 5.09 9.01 -21.81
C MET A 625 4.33 8.41 -20.62
N GLU A 626 5.03 7.85 -19.63
CA GLU A 626 4.41 7.34 -18.40
C GLU A 626 3.68 8.45 -17.62
N LEU A 627 4.29 9.63 -17.50
CA LEU A 627 3.68 10.77 -16.81
C LEU A 627 2.44 11.28 -17.52
N ARG A 628 2.41 11.30 -18.86
CA ARG A 628 1.23 11.66 -19.65
C ARG A 628 0.09 10.66 -19.50
N MET A 629 0.41 9.37 -19.42
CA MET A 629 -0.60 8.32 -19.16
C MET A 629 -1.24 8.46 -17.78
N ARG A 630 -0.45 8.87 -16.77
CA ARG A 630 -0.92 9.06 -15.39
C ARG A 630 -1.55 10.43 -15.15
N ASN A 631 -1.19 11.43 -15.95
CA ASN A 631 -1.68 12.80 -15.83
C ASN A 631 -2.12 13.32 -17.21
N PRO A 632 -3.34 12.98 -17.67
CA PRO A 632 -3.87 13.40 -18.97
C PRO A 632 -4.03 14.93 -19.10
N GLU A 633 -3.94 15.66 -17.99
CA GLU A 633 -4.02 17.12 -17.97
C GLU A 633 -2.66 17.80 -18.23
N MET A 634 -1.57 17.04 -18.32
CA MET A 634 -0.26 17.56 -18.67
C MET A 634 -0.26 18.11 -20.11
N PRO A 635 0.22 19.34 -20.35
CA PRO A 635 0.31 19.90 -21.69
C PRO A 635 1.14 19.00 -22.64
N SER A 636 0.57 18.66 -23.80
CA SER A 636 1.16 17.72 -24.76
C SER A 636 2.41 18.27 -25.47
N ASP A 637 2.63 19.58 -25.38
CA ASP A 637 3.76 20.31 -25.95
C ASP A 637 5.02 20.30 -25.07
N ILE A 638 4.97 19.71 -23.87
CA ILE A 638 6.16 19.48 -23.04
C ILE A 638 6.93 18.30 -23.59
N GLU A 639 8.04 18.55 -24.29
CA GLU A 639 8.91 17.50 -24.85
C GLU A 639 10.12 17.18 -23.97
N HIS A 640 10.44 18.07 -23.03
CA HIS A 640 11.60 17.99 -22.14
C HIS A 640 11.35 18.82 -20.87
N GLY A 641 12.12 18.58 -19.83
CA GLY A 641 12.04 19.34 -18.58
C GLY A 641 12.56 18.54 -17.39
N ILE A 642 12.56 19.17 -16.22
CA ILE A 642 12.97 18.54 -14.96
C ILE A 642 11.77 18.46 -14.03
N LEU A 643 11.35 17.25 -13.68
CA LEU A 643 10.36 17.04 -12.64
C LEU A 643 10.96 17.34 -11.28
N VAL A 644 10.32 18.24 -10.54
CA VAL A 644 10.59 18.52 -9.14
C VAL A 644 9.97 17.39 -8.32
N TRP A 645 10.80 16.44 -7.91
CA TRP A 645 10.34 15.27 -7.16
C TRP A 645 10.04 15.63 -5.70
N LYS A 646 10.88 16.46 -5.09
CA LYS A 646 10.75 16.91 -3.71
C LYS A 646 11.32 18.31 -3.55
N VAL A 647 10.73 19.08 -2.66
CA VAL A 647 11.24 20.40 -2.24
C VAL A 647 11.53 20.32 -0.74
N ILE A 648 12.73 20.71 -0.33
CA ILE A 648 13.14 20.70 1.08
C ILE A 648 12.49 21.88 1.80
N ILE A 649 11.74 21.62 2.86
CA ILE A 649 11.06 22.67 3.62
C ILE A 649 12.08 23.69 4.15
N GLY A 650 11.81 24.97 3.88
CA GLY A 650 12.67 26.10 4.25
C GLY A 650 13.90 26.30 3.35
N SER A 651 14.03 25.56 2.24
CA SER A 651 15.06 25.81 1.22
C SER A 651 14.74 27.03 0.35
N PRO A 652 15.71 27.55 -0.43
CA PRO A 652 15.44 28.58 -1.43
C PRO A 652 14.27 28.25 -2.35
N ALA A 653 14.19 27.02 -2.87
CA ALA A 653 13.09 26.60 -3.73
C ALA A 653 11.74 26.55 -3.00
N TYR A 654 11.71 26.11 -1.74
CA TYR A 654 10.49 26.17 -0.92
C TYR A 654 10.02 27.62 -0.72
N ASN A 655 10.93 28.51 -0.36
CA ASN A 655 10.63 29.93 -0.13
C ASN A 655 10.23 30.64 -1.45
N GLY A 656 10.77 30.19 -2.58
CA GLY A 656 10.43 30.66 -3.92
C GLY A 656 9.16 30.03 -4.52
N GLY A 657 8.47 29.16 -3.77
CA GLY A 657 7.16 28.61 -4.15
C GLY A 657 7.19 27.42 -5.10
N LEU A 658 8.35 26.79 -5.30
CA LEU A 658 8.46 25.52 -6.03
C LEU A 658 7.73 24.41 -5.24
N GLN A 659 7.03 23.52 -5.94
CA GLN A 659 6.27 22.43 -5.33
C GLN A 659 6.66 21.07 -5.93
N PRO A 660 6.55 19.97 -5.16
CA PRO A 660 6.62 18.63 -5.73
C PRO A 660 5.58 18.45 -6.84
N GLY A 661 6.00 17.87 -7.96
CA GLY A 661 5.18 17.69 -9.16
C GLY A 661 5.32 18.81 -10.21
N ASP A 662 5.98 19.92 -9.90
CA ASP A 662 6.31 20.94 -10.89
C ASP A 662 7.28 20.38 -11.95
N ILE A 663 7.08 20.74 -13.22
CA ILE A 663 8.03 20.45 -14.30
C ILE A 663 8.73 21.73 -14.69
N VAL A 664 10.01 21.86 -14.37
CA VAL A 664 10.84 23.00 -14.78
C VAL A 664 11.15 22.89 -16.27
N THR A 665 10.75 23.89 -17.06
CA THR A 665 10.98 23.94 -18.50
C THR A 665 12.12 24.88 -18.87
N SER A 666 12.30 25.97 -18.12
CA SER A 666 13.37 26.94 -18.33
C SER A 666 13.78 27.66 -17.06
N ILE A 667 15.03 28.12 -17.02
CA ILE A 667 15.56 29.00 -15.98
C ILE A 667 16.23 30.20 -16.66
N ASN A 668 15.86 31.42 -16.28
CA ASN A 668 16.32 32.67 -16.89
C ASN A 668 16.24 32.61 -18.42
N THR A 669 15.06 32.20 -18.93
CA THR A 669 14.75 32.02 -20.35
C THR A 669 15.59 30.98 -21.11
N LYS A 670 16.50 30.27 -20.44
CA LYS A 670 17.25 29.14 -21.01
C LYS A 670 16.49 27.83 -20.78
N PRO A 671 16.20 27.04 -21.83
CA PRO A 671 15.58 25.73 -21.67
C PRO A 671 16.43 24.81 -20.79
N VAL A 672 15.78 24.05 -19.89
CA VAL A 672 16.44 23.03 -19.09
C VAL A 672 15.94 21.65 -19.51
N ARG A 673 16.87 20.79 -19.93
CA ARG A 673 16.58 19.44 -20.43
C ARG A 673 17.08 18.37 -19.47
N THR A 674 18.14 18.68 -18.73
CA THR A 674 18.80 17.77 -17.79
C THR A 674 19.07 18.47 -16.45
N ALA A 675 19.22 17.68 -15.38
CA ALA A 675 19.60 18.20 -14.07
C ALA A 675 20.95 18.96 -14.11
N SER A 676 21.87 18.56 -15.00
CA SER A 676 23.13 19.26 -15.24
C SER A 676 22.94 20.70 -15.71
N ASP A 677 21.90 20.99 -16.51
CA ASP A 677 21.60 22.35 -16.97
C ASP A 677 21.28 23.27 -15.78
N ILE A 678 20.55 22.76 -14.78
CA ILE A 678 20.22 23.49 -13.56
C ILE A 678 21.48 23.75 -12.73
N TYR A 679 22.35 22.73 -12.55
CA TYR A 679 23.61 22.91 -11.84
C TYR A 679 24.54 23.92 -12.52
N MET A 680 24.68 23.86 -13.84
CA MET A 680 25.47 24.83 -14.61
C MET A 680 24.91 26.25 -14.49
N LEU A 681 23.58 26.41 -14.47
CA LEU A 681 22.96 27.73 -14.32
C LEU A 681 23.15 28.29 -12.91
N LEU A 682 23.15 27.45 -11.89
CA LEU A 682 23.46 27.83 -10.51
C LEU A 682 24.91 28.27 -10.33
N GLU A 683 25.85 27.60 -10.99
CA GLU A 683 27.27 27.97 -10.97
C GLU A 683 27.50 29.31 -11.69
N ASN A 684 26.90 29.49 -12.86
CA ASN A 684 27.18 30.63 -13.74
C ASN A 684 26.31 31.87 -13.49
N THR A 685 25.24 31.77 -12.69
CA THR A 685 24.31 32.89 -12.47
C THR A 685 24.29 33.34 -11.02
N SER A 686 24.70 34.59 -10.78
CA SER A 686 24.59 35.26 -9.48
C SER A 686 23.21 35.89 -9.27
N GLY A 687 22.61 35.65 -8.10
CA GLY A 687 21.36 36.28 -7.69
C GLY A 687 20.12 35.43 -7.99
N ALA A 688 18.95 36.08 -8.03
CA ALA A 688 17.68 35.41 -8.21
C ALA A 688 17.54 34.75 -9.59
N LEU A 689 17.00 33.55 -9.62
CA LEU A 689 16.67 32.77 -10.81
C LEU A 689 15.17 32.88 -11.08
N ARG A 690 14.79 33.26 -12.30
CA ARG A 690 13.43 33.09 -12.80
C ARG A 690 13.29 31.66 -13.32
N ILE A 691 12.46 30.86 -12.69
CA ILE A 691 12.21 29.46 -13.01
C ILE A 691 10.81 29.34 -13.61
N ASP A 692 10.70 28.99 -14.89
CA ASP A 692 9.41 28.72 -15.52
C ASP A 692 9.08 27.23 -15.33
N VAL A 693 7.92 26.96 -14.74
CA VAL A 693 7.44 25.61 -14.40
C VAL A 693 6.06 25.35 -14.99
N VAL A 694 5.75 24.08 -15.22
CA VAL A 694 4.38 23.60 -15.46
C VAL A 694 3.86 22.92 -14.22
N ARG A 695 2.71 23.38 -13.73
CA ARG A 695 1.98 22.81 -12.59
C ARG A 695 0.57 22.48 -13.05
N GLY A 696 0.28 21.18 -13.21
CA GLY A 696 -0.95 20.73 -13.86
C GLY A 696 -1.04 21.28 -15.29
N ARG A 697 -2.10 22.07 -15.59
CA ARG A 697 -2.28 22.76 -16.89
C ARG A 697 -1.63 24.15 -16.98
N GLN A 698 -1.15 24.69 -15.86
CA GLN A 698 -0.72 26.09 -15.80
C GLN A 698 0.80 26.21 -15.99
N ARG A 699 1.23 27.22 -16.75
CA ARG A 699 2.62 27.66 -16.84
C ARG A 699 2.82 28.80 -15.84
N ILE A 700 3.71 28.61 -14.89
CA ILE A 700 3.96 29.53 -13.78
C ILE A 700 5.42 29.96 -13.83
N ALA A 701 5.70 31.25 -13.62
CA ALA A 701 7.06 31.74 -13.45
C ALA A 701 7.30 32.06 -11.97
N LEU A 702 8.31 31.41 -11.40
CA LEU A 702 8.71 31.56 -10.01
C LEU A 702 10.06 32.28 -9.93
N THR A 703 10.27 33.05 -8.88
CA THR A 703 11.58 33.68 -8.62
C THR A 703 12.18 33.02 -7.39
N VAL A 704 13.32 32.37 -7.58
CA VAL A 704 14.02 31.63 -6.52
C VAL A 704 15.42 32.20 -6.37
N THR A 705 15.78 32.63 -5.17
CA THR A 705 17.13 33.17 -4.89
C THR A 705 18.01 32.07 -4.29
N PRO A 706 18.96 31.48 -5.04
CA PRO A 706 19.82 30.43 -4.53
C PRO A 706 20.71 30.95 -3.39
N GLU A 707 20.90 30.13 -2.36
CA GLU A 707 21.81 30.46 -1.27
C GLU A 707 23.25 30.11 -1.66
N LEU A 708 24.20 31.03 -1.41
CA LEU A 708 25.64 30.78 -1.53
C LEU A 708 26.11 29.95 -0.34
N HIS A 709 26.83 28.86 -0.62
CA HIS A 709 27.54 28.07 0.37
C HIS A 709 29.01 28.05 0.08
#